data_AF-A0A7S2U6W7-F1
#
_entry.id   AF-A0A7S2U6W7-F1
#
_cell.length_a   1.000
_cell.length_b   1.000
_cell.length_c   1.000
_cell.angle_alpha   90.00
_cell.angle_beta   90.00
_cell.angle_gamma   90.00
#
_symmetry.space_group_name_H-M   'P 1'
#
loop_
_entity.id
_entity.type
_entity.pdbx_description
1 polymer ?
#
loop_
_entity_poly.entity_id
_entity_poly.type
_entity_poly.pdbx_seq_one_letter_code
_entity_poly.pdbx_strand_id
1 'polypeptide(L)'
;MDARSNSGSYVSGRQTMAPTEGQGDELDARGSSYTNHVSFTAQQNSLEAQAWRLLVANRITEHLPLINNAVDTTYADDDPATDTYPIGSTAKADWNNVGRNHRRMDDADQDSRMPWRDDNGVEYATFSYPVPCATCIGNETTTVMESTVTLQAALAYAKAGHADWAWEALDALFAVQGSNGFVPRYRYRPGNTTDNNNDTTVEGESTFFQGSFPLWTLFGTMPEKYLPPPTSLGWKAGLKASGRLSAPPLHATIALDIFYESNQTDYDVSRLLTNFNRIYRYHEFLHTRVMHGCTANSGGGEVPCFNVLHPWETLIEPNSPLWTDALAPISKLISQRNWSIGFVVPPQVKQEFDHPSEEVYTSMLFLLDCMSNVTSRCDKKNATHDEYGDDDDFCHDPSISLEEQILVHCPFAMLDVGYAAILSKANTDLLQMAQILRGLHQQSKALRTALTQVEVWQQQSQAILSSLWQDGSSNRTTSSFFSKSILFPPGPNRTFSLGNATTRSLALPIAYNFLAMWDDNDLPQLQMDAATNQLLQREGEFSFNCDGFPLWSVGGCNMYSSRANALEKRGDFSSSVYPFLNHMISSGLSRHGALGIGHFLVTTTLSMICSFRNIMEQAFDLESTCLTQNVTFARAYHHRTGLPVSLSECGITSTETAAAVYNMMIPDKPYDYSPEPPIRN
;
A
#
# COMPACT_ATOMS: atom_id res chain seq x y z
N MET A 1 8.83 25.25 -63.09
CA MET A 1 9.67 25.74 -61.97
C MET A 1 10.11 24.50 -61.23
N ASP A 2 11.35 24.11 -61.49
CA ASP A 2 11.94 22.82 -61.10
C ASP A 2 12.30 22.78 -59.62
N ALA A 3 11.96 21.69 -58.93
CA ALA A 3 12.55 21.33 -57.65
C ALA A 3 13.02 19.87 -57.73
N ARG A 4 14.34 19.71 -57.67
CA ARG A 4 15.08 18.44 -57.73
C ARG A 4 14.92 17.64 -56.44
N SER A 5 14.85 16.34 -56.62
CA SER A 5 14.99 15.29 -55.62
C SER A 5 16.41 15.21 -55.06
N ASN A 6 16.53 14.95 -53.76
CA ASN A 6 17.74 14.44 -53.12
C ASN A 6 17.35 13.33 -52.14
N SER A 7 17.55 12.08 -52.58
CA SER A 7 17.50 10.88 -51.75
C SER A 7 18.91 10.54 -51.28
N GLY A 8 19.20 10.76 -50.00
CA GLY A 8 20.43 10.31 -49.36
C GLY A 8 20.21 8.96 -48.69
N SER A 9 20.91 7.92 -49.16
CA SER A 9 20.97 6.62 -48.50
C SER A 9 22.01 6.66 -47.38
N TYR A 10 21.62 6.22 -46.17
CA TYR A 10 22.55 5.95 -45.09
C TYR A 10 22.97 4.47 -45.14
N VAL A 11 24.25 4.24 -45.42
CA VAL A 11 24.90 2.94 -45.35
C VAL A 11 25.43 2.75 -43.93
N SER A 12 24.89 1.76 -43.22
CA SER A 12 25.34 1.31 -41.90
C SER A 12 26.66 0.54 -42.02
N GLY A 13 27.78 1.19 -41.72
CA GLY A 13 29.08 0.56 -41.52
C GLY A 13 29.25 0.08 -40.09
N ARG A 14 29.16 -1.24 -39.87
CA ARG A 14 29.42 -1.91 -38.59
C ARG A 14 30.93 -2.19 -38.48
N GLN A 15 31.65 -1.35 -37.73
CA GLN A 15 33.05 -1.61 -37.35
C GLN A 15 33.08 -2.45 -36.07
N THR A 16 33.52 -3.69 -36.19
CA THR A 16 33.92 -4.57 -35.08
C THR A 16 35.32 -4.17 -34.63
N MET A 17 35.47 -3.62 -33.43
CA MET A 17 36.76 -3.50 -32.76
C MET A 17 37.04 -4.78 -31.96
N ALA A 18 38.17 -5.42 -32.26
CA ALA A 18 38.76 -6.48 -31.45
C ALA A 18 39.54 -5.86 -30.27
N PRO A 19 39.58 -6.51 -29.09
CA PRO A 19 40.38 -6.02 -27.98
C PRO A 19 41.86 -6.37 -28.19
N THR A 20 42.71 -5.36 -28.14
CA THR A 20 44.17 -5.47 -28.02
C THR A 20 44.55 -5.81 -26.58
N GLU A 21 45.30 -6.89 -26.41
CA GLU A 21 46.00 -7.25 -25.17
C GLU A 21 47.02 -6.15 -24.82
N GLY A 22 46.81 -5.50 -23.68
CA GLY A 22 47.76 -4.58 -23.06
C GLY A 22 48.26 -5.20 -21.76
N GLN A 23 49.54 -5.59 -21.73
CA GLN A 23 50.31 -5.85 -20.52
C GLN A 23 50.38 -4.57 -19.69
N GLY A 24 49.96 -4.64 -18.43
CA GLY A 24 50.01 -3.53 -17.48
C GLY A 24 50.47 -4.04 -16.12
N ASP A 25 51.47 -3.34 -15.58
CA ASP A 25 52.32 -3.71 -14.46
C ASP A 25 51.60 -3.94 -13.12
N GLU A 26 52.15 -4.92 -12.40
CA GLU A 26 51.82 -5.35 -11.05
C GLU A 26 52.28 -4.27 -10.03
N LEU A 27 51.31 -3.52 -9.48
CA LEU A 27 51.53 -2.62 -8.34
C LEU A 27 50.94 -3.25 -7.07
N ASP A 28 51.85 -3.58 -6.15
CA ASP A 28 51.62 -4.07 -4.79
C ASP A 28 50.63 -3.18 -4.00
N ALA A 29 49.39 -3.63 -3.85
CA ALA A 29 48.42 -3.09 -2.90
C ALA A 29 48.37 -3.98 -1.64
N ARG A 30 49.33 -3.80 -0.72
CA ARG A 30 49.28 -4.41 0.62
C ARG A 30 48.70 -3.45 1.65
N GLY A 31 47.54 -3.82 2.18
CA GLY A 31 47.23 -3.72 3.62
C GLY A 31 46.51 -2.48 4.14
N SER A 32 45.17 -2.41 3.97
CA SER A 32 44.29 -1.53 4.77
C SER A 32 42.78 -1.89 4.71
N SER A 33 42.37 -3.15 4.51
CA SER A 33 40.94 -3.45 4.23
C SER A 33 40.20 -4.37 5.23
N TYR A 34 40.75 -4.68 6.41
CA TYR A 34 40.10 -5.65 7.32
C TYR A 34 39.43 -5.06 8.57
N THR A 35 39.61 -3.79 8.90
CA THR A 35 38.94 -3.17 10.07
C THR A 35 37.56 -2.59 9.75
N ASN A 36 37.31 -2.13 8.52
CA ASN A 36 36.03 -1.50 8.19
C ASN A 36 34.86 -2.50 8.08
N HIS A 37 35.09 -3.77 7.73
CA HIS A 37 34.00 -4.74 7.59
C HIS A 37 33.37 -5.17 8.92
N VAL A 38 34.14 -5.20 10.01
CA VAL A 38 33.63 -5.62 11.33
C VAL A 38 32.70 -4.55 11.94
N SER A 39 32.99 -3.28 11.66
CA SER A 39 32.23 -2.11 12.14
C SER A 39 30.78 -2.06 11.65
N PHE A 40 30.58 -2.34 10.36
CA PHE A 40 29.28 -2.23 9.69
C PHE A 40 28.30 -3.31 10.18
N THR A 41 28.78 -4.53 10.38
CA THR A 41 27.95 -5.64 10.86
C THR A 41 27.41 -5.40 12.28
N ALA A 42 28.21 -4.83 13.19
CA ALA A 42 27.75 -4.57 14.57
C ALA A 42 26.64 -3.50 14.63
N GLN A 43 26.74 -2.45 13.80
CA GLN A 43 25.72 -1.41 13.69
C GLN A 43 24.43 -1.94 13.07
N GLN A 44 24.55 -2.70 11.98
CA GLN A 44 23.42 -3.33 11.32
C GLN A 44 22.66 -4.22 12.30
N ASN A 45 23.36 -5.06 13.06
CA ASN A 45 22.75 -5.93 14.08
C ASN A 45 22.03 -5.13 15.18
N SER A 46 22.55 -3.95 15.56
CA SER A 46 21.90 -3.11 16.57
C SER A 46 20.66 -2.41 16.06
N LEU A 47 20.73 -1.83 14.85
CA LEU A 47 19.59 -1.18 14.22
C LEU A 47 18.49 -2.20 13.92
N GLU A 48 18.86 -3.39 13.45
CA GLU A 48 17.97 -4.55 13.29
C GLU A 48 17.30 -4.93 14.61
N ALA A 49 18.07 -5.12 15.68
CA ALA A 49 17.51 -5.44 16.99
C ALA A 49 16.58 -4.35 17.53
N GLN A 50 16.88 -3.07 17.31
CA GLN A 50 16.02 -1.95 17.73
C GLN A 50 14.72 -1.88 16.91
N ALA A 51 14.81 -2.06 15.57
CA ALA A 51 13.64 -2.11 14.69
C ALA A 51 12.75 -3.30 15.05
N TRP A 52 13.35 -4.47 15.24
CA TRP A 52 12.65 -5.69 15.66
C TRP A 52 11.95 -5.52 17.01
N ARG A 53 12.63 -4.94 18.01
CA ARG A 53 12.01 -4.65 19.31
C ARG A 53 10.79 -3.77 19.18
N LEU A 54 10.81 -2.75 18.31
CA LEU A 54 9.66 -1.88 18.11
C LEU A 54 8.52 -2.61 17.39
N LEU A 55 8.82 -3.41 16.36
CA LEU A 55 7.82 -4.23 15.66
C LEU A 55 7.12 -5.20 16.62
N VAL A 56 7.89 -5.89 17.47
CA VAL A 56 7.35 -6.79 18.49
C VAL A 56 6.57 -6.02 19.56
N ALA A 57 7.05 -4.87 20.02
CA ALA A 57 6.35 -4.05 21.01
C ALA A 57 5.00 -3.50 20.50
N ASN A 58 4.92 -3.22 19.20
CA ASN A 58 3.71 -2.73 18.55
C ASN A 58 2.79 -3.86 18.05
N ARG A 59 3.11 -5.12 18.34
CA ARG A 59 2.27 -6.27 18.02
C ARG A 59 1.18 -6.43 19.08
N ILE A 60 -0.06 -6.52 18.64
CA ILE A 60 -1.22 -6.85 19.47
C ILE A 60 -1.64 -8.27 19.14
N THR A 61 -1.86 -9.08 20.18
CA THR A 61 -2.55 -10.37 20.06
C THR A 61 -3.99 -10.18 20.50
N GLU A 62 -4.92 -10.48 19.60
CA GLU A 62 -6.36 -10.38 19.80
C GLU A 62 -6.98 -11.77 19.74
N HIS A 63 -7.80 -12.11 20.74
CA HIS A 63 -8.58 -13.34 20.75
C HIS A 63 -10.04 -13.00 20.43
N LEU A 64 -10.52 -13.47 19.27
CA LEU A 64 -11.89 -13.28 18.82
C LEU A 64 -12.71 -14.56 19.03
N PRO A 65 -13.83 -14.53 19.78
CA PRO A 65 -14.63 -15.73 20.01
C PRO A 65 -15.19 -16.26 18.70
N LEU A 66 -14.94 -17.55 18.44
CA LEU A 66 -15.64 -18.32 17.42
C LEU A 66 -17.03 -18.62 17.98
N ILE A 67 -18.00 -17.79 17.59
CA ILE A 67 -19.39 -18.01 18.00
C ILE A 67 -19.86 -19.34 17.41
N ASN A 68 -19.99 -20.35 18.29
CA ASN A 68 -20.52 -21.69 18.05
C ASN A 68 -22.03 -21.67 17.77
N ASN A 69 -22.43 -20.97 16.71
CA ASN A 69 -23.72 -21.21 16.07
C ASN A 69 -23.42 -22.03 14.83
N ALA A 70 -23.71 -23.34 14.92
CA ALA A 70 -23.70 -24.36 13.88
C ALA A 70 -23.02 -23.93 12.56
N VAL A 71 -21.79 -24.38 12.36
CA VAL A 71 -21.20 -24.47 11.03
C VAL A 71 -22.07 -25.43 10.23
N ASP A 72 -23.06 -24.89 9.53
CA ASP A 72 -23.63 -25.55 8.38
C ASP A 72 -22.53 -25.55 7.31
N THR A 73 -21.88 -26.70 7.11
CA THR A 73 -20.82 -26.89 6.11
C THR A 73 -21.35 -26.85 4.68
N THR A 74 -22.51 -26.26 4.44
CA THR A 74 -23.01 -25.97 3.10
C THR A 74 -22.39 -24.65 2.61
N TYR A 75 -21.14 -24.75 2.16
CA TYR A 75 -20.79 -24.00 0.94
C TYR A 75 -21.69 -24.56 -0.16
N ALA A 76 -22.86 -23.96 -0.33
CA ALA A 76 -23.65 -24.13 -1.54
C ALA A 76 -22.87 -23.44 -2.66
N ASP A 77 -22.20 -24.24 -3.47
CA ASP A 77 -21.91 -23.93 -4.85
C ASP A 77 -23.26 -23.63 -5.54
N ASP A 78 -23.65 -22.36 -5.60
CA ASP A 78 -24.59 -21.89 -6.62
C ASP A 78 -23.79 -21.71 -7.93
N ASP A 79 -23.35 -22.83 -8.52
CA ASP A 79 -22.99 -22.92 -9.94
C ASP A 79 -23.77 -24.10 -10.55
N PRO A 80 -24.67 -23.88 -11.52
CA PRO A 80 -25.47 -24.95 -12.11
C PRO A 80 -24.64 -25.71 -13.15
N ALA A 81 -23.73 -26.58 -12.70
CA ALA A 81 -23.19 -27.66 -13.52
C ALA A 81 -22.51 -28.73 -12.64
N THR A 82 -23.29 -29.74 -12.30
CA THR A 82 -22.86 -31.00 -11.68
C THR A 82 -21.73 -31.67 -12.45
N ASP A 83 -20.61 -31.94 -11.78
CA ASP A 83 -19.80 -33.15 -11.97
C ASP A 83 -19.14 -33.52 -10.63
N THR A 84 -19.84 -34.36 -9.87
CA THR A 84 -19.39 -34.96 -8.62
C THR A 84 -18.29 -36.01 -8.89
N TYR A 85 -17.10 -35.82 -8.35
CA TYR A 85 -16.11 -36.89 -8.19
C TYR A 85 -16.38 -37.68 -6.89
N PRO A 86 -16.34 -39.03 -6.91
CA PRO A 86 -16.53 -39.82 -5.70
C PRO A 86 -15.21 -39.93 -4.92
N ILE A 87 -15.17 -39.39 -3.70
CA ILE A 87 -14.15 -39.75 -2.71
C ILE A 87 -14.63 -41.02 -2.02
N GLY A 88 -14.09 -42.16 -2.45
CA GLY A 88 -14.37 -43.48 -1.89
C GLY A 88 -13.33 -43.92 -0.85
N SER A 89 -13.83 -44.18 0.35
CA SER A 89 -13.48 -45.26 1.30
C SER A 89 -12.11 -45.32 1.99
N THR A 90 -12.15 -45.03 3.30
CA THR A 90 -11.70 -45.87 4.43
C THR A 90 -10.49 -46.78 4.24
N ALA A 91 -9.38 -46.43 4.89
CA ALA A 91 -8.45 -47.38 5.47
C ALA A 91 -7.99 -46.88 6.86
N LYS A 92 -8.52 -47.49 7.93
CA LYS A 92 -7.88 -47.48 9.25
C LYS A 92 -6.62 -48.33 9.12
N ALA A 93 -5.45 -47.71 9.19
CA ALA A 93 -4.18 -48.39 9.35
C ALA A 93 -3.64 -48.14 10.76
N ASP A 94 -3.40 -49.22 11.49
CA ASP A 94 -2.69 -49.27 12.76
C ASP A 94 -1.30 -48.61 12.64
N TRP A 95 -1.07 -47.56 13.42
CA TRP A 95 0.26 -46.99 13.64
C TRP A 95 0.78 -47.44 15.00
N ASN A 96 1.39 -48.63 15.03
CA ASN A 96 2.31 -49.02 16.10
C ASN A 96 3.55 -49.66 15.48
N ASN A 97 4.70 -49.05 15.77
CA ASN A 97 6.07 -49.42 15.39
C ASN A 97 6.51 -49.12 13.95
N VAL A 98 7.40 -48.14 13.78
CA VAL A 98 8.84 -48.31 13.44
C VAL A 98 9.51 -46.93 13.40
N GLY A 99 10.71 -46.79 14.00
CA GLY A 99 11.71 -45.81 13.54
C GLY A 99 12.02 -44.60 14.43
N ARG A 100 12.47 -44.82 15.69
CA ARG A 100 13.21 -43.78 16.43
C ARG A 100 14.61 -43.63 15.85
N ASN A 101 14.91 -42.46 15.28
CA ASN A 101 16.09 -41.63 15.57
C ASN A 101 16.18 -40.49 14.54
N HIS A 102 16.32 -39.25 15.05
CA HIS A 102 16.36 -37.94 14.35
C HIS A 102 15.01 -37.27 14.07
N ARG A 103 14.38 -36.73 15.13
CA ARG A 103 13.49 -35.56 15.12
C ARG A 103 13.23 -35.15 16.57
N ARG A 104 13.70 -33.97 16.96
CA ARG A 104 13.37 -33.31 18.23
C ARG A 104 13.60 -31.81 18.06
N MET A 105 12.79 -31.21 17.19
CA MET A 105 12.43 -29.78 17.25
C MET A 105 11.20 -29.45 16.39
N ASP A 106 10.84 -30.27 15.40
CA ASP A 106 9.72 -29.95 14.48
C ASP A 106 8.32 -30.40 14.96
N ASP A 107 8.21 -31.33 15.91
CA ASP A 107 6.91 -31.87 16.32
C ASP A 107 6.19 -31.04 17.41
N ALA A 108 6.81 -29.97 17.91
CA ALA A 108 6.20 -29.09 18.91
C ALA A 108 5.40 -27.91 18.31
N ASP A 109 5.59 -27.62 17.02
CA ASP A 109 4.95 -26.46 16.36
C ASP A 109 3.70 -26.81 15.53
N GLN A 110 3.41 -28.09 15.32
CA GLN A 110 2.16 -28.50 14.65
C GLN A 110 0.96 -28.60 15.60
N ASP A 111 1.19 -28.72 16.91
CA ASP A 111 0.11 -28.87 17.93
C ASP A 111 -0.31 -27.52 18.57
N SER A 112 0.34 -26.41 18.22
CA SER A 112 0.17 -25.09 18.88
C SER A 112 -0.97 -24.22 18.32
N ARG A 113 -1.76 -24.73 17.36
CA ARG A 113 -2.82 -23.96 16.68
C ARG A 113 -4.22 -24.56 16.83
N MET A 114 -4.46 -25.30 17.91
CA MET A 114 -5.83 -25.48 18.35
C MET A 114 -6.41 -24.10 18.66
N PRO A 115 -7.64 -23.77 18.22
CA PRO A 115 -8.30 -22.55 18.65
C PRO A 115 -8.20 -22.45 20.18
N TRP A 116 -7.74 -21.31 20.69
CA TRP A 116 -7.63 -21.11 22.14
C TRP A 116 -9.02 -21.33 22.72
N ARG A 117 -9.14 -22.22 23.70
CA ARG A 117 -10.41 -22.45 24.40
C ARG A 117 -10.33 -21.75 25.74
N ASP A 118 -11.31 -20.91 26.04
CA ASP A 118 -11.46 -20.40 27.40
C ASP A 118 -11.89 -21.52 28.36
N ASP A 119 -11.95 -21.22 29.65
CA ASP A 119 -12.40 -22.18 30.67
C ASP A 119 -13.85 -22.66 30.45
N ASN A 120 -14.62 -21.99 29.58
CA ASN A 120 -15.98 -22.35 29.20
C ASN A 120 -16.04 -23.19 27.92
N GLY A 121 -14.89 -23.50 27.29
CA GLY A 121 -14.80 -24.26 26.06
C GLY A 121 -15.19 -23.49 24.80
N VAL A 122 -15.30 -22.15 24.87
CA VAL A 122 -15.49 -21.28 23.71
C VAL A 122 -14.17 -21.24 22.95
N GLU A 123 -14.19 -21.59 21.68
CA GLU A 123 -13.02 -21.50 20.81
C GLU A 123 -12.80 -20.04 20.37
N TYR A 124 -11.55 -19.62 20.26
CA TYR A 124 -11.19 -18.28 19.80
C TYR A 124 -10.21 -18.38 18.64
N ALA A 125 -10.45 -17.55 17.63
CA ALA A 125 -9.44 -17.24 16.63
C ALA A 125 -8.48 -16.22 17.24
N THR A 126 -7.19 -16.54 17.20
CA THR A 126 -6.15 -15.62 17.65
C THR A 126 -5.56 -14.93 16.43
N PHE A 127 -5.56 -13.61 16.44
CA PHE A 127 -4.90 -12.78 15.44
C PHE A 127 -3.78 -12.01 16.09
N SER A 128 -2.62 -12.02 15.46
CA SER A 128 -1.57 -11.09 15.82
C SER A 128 -1.35 -10.08 14.72
N TYR A 129 -1.39 -8.79 15.05
CA TYR A 129 -1.16 -7.74 14.08
C TYR A 129 -0.41 -6.55 14.68
N PRO A 130 0.39 -5.86 13.86
CA PRO A 130 1.01 -4.61 14.24
C PRO A 130 -0.02 -3.48 14.30
N VAL A 131 0.13 -2.57 15.26
CA VAL A 131 -0.52 -1.25 15.23
C VAL A 131 0.45 -0.18 14.72
N PRO A 132 -0.04 0.98 14.22
CA PRO A 132 0.84 2.05 13.74
C PRO A 132 1.84 2.57 14.79
N CYS A 133 1.50 2.45 16.08
CA CYS A 133 2.26 3.03 17.17
C CYS A 133 2.01 2.36 18.53
N ALA A 134 2.96 2.44 19.46
CA ALA A 134 2.83 1.87 20.82
C ALA A 134 1.74 2.57 21.66
N THR A 135 1.61 3.90 21.54
CA THR A 135 0.59 4.67 22.30
C THR A 135 -0.84 4.39 21.87
N CYS A 136 -1.02 3.81 20.69
CA CYS A 136 -2.28 3.28 20.20
C CYS A 136 -2.79 2.13 21.11
N ILE A 137 -1.94 1.57 21.97
CA ILE A 137 -2.24 0.45 22.88
C ILE A 137 -2.74 0.93 24.25
N GLY A 138 -2.41 2.17 24.67
CA GLY A 138 -2.60 2.65 26.05
C GLY A 138 -4.03 2.96 26.49
N ASN A 139 -4.96 3.15 25.53
CA ASN A 139 -6.38 3.30 25.82
C ASN A 139 -7.13 2.11 25.21
N GLU A 140 -7.51 1.15 26.06
CA GLU A 140 -8.09 -0.17 25.73
C GLU A 140 -9.35 -0.17 24.83
N THR A 141 -9.85 1.00 24.43
CA THR A 141 -11.18 1.14 23.84
C THR A 141 -11.23 1.09 22.31
N THR A 142 -10.11 1.19 21.58
CA THR A 142 -10.08 0.99 20.11
C THR A 142 -8.64 0.82 19.63
N THR A 143 -8.32 -0.24 18.88
CA THR A 143 -7.01 -0.38 18.19
C THR A 143 -7.21 -0.21 16.70
N VAL A 144 -6.48 0.74 16.10
CA VAL A 144 -6.50 1.01 14.65
C VAL A 144 -5.42 0.16 13.99
N MET A 145 -5.78 -0.54 12.92
CA MET A 145 -4.88 -1.29 12.07
C MET A 145 -4.97 -0.68 10.66
N GLU A 146 -3.86 -0.08 10.21
CA GLU A 146 -3.75 0.50 8.87
C GLU A 146 -3.10 -0.52 7.93
N SER A 147 -3.69 -0.70 6.75
CA SER A 147 -3.34 -1.76 5.80
C SER A 147 -1.90 -1.69 5.30
N THR A 148 -1.38 -0.53 4.90
CA THR A 148 0.00 -0.39 4.42
C THR A 148 1.02 -0.69 5.52
N VAL A 149 0.86 -0.10 6.70
CA VAL A 149 1.74 -0.34 7.86
C VAL A 149 1.75 -1.83 8.21
N THR A 150 0.58 -2.46 8.22
CA THR A 150 0.45 -3.87 8.54
C THR A 150 1.19 -4.73 7.54
N LEU A 151 0.99 -4.50 6.24
CA LEU A 151 1.62 -5.28 5.19
C LEU A 151 3.15 -5.15 5.24
N GLN A 152 3.68 -3.95 5.48
CA GLN A 152 5.13 -3.75 5.61
C GLN A 152 5.72 -4.48 6.82
N ALA A 153 5.03 -4.44 7.95
CA ALA A 153 5.44 -5.17 9.15
C ALA A 153 5.29 -6.69 8.97
N ALA A 154 4.29 -7.16 8.22
CA ALA A 154 4.15 -8.58 7.88
C ALA A 154 5.36 -9.08 7.06
N LEU A 155 5.82 -8.30 6.07
CA LEU A 155 7.05 -8.60 5.34
C LEU A 155 8.27 -8.65 6.28
N ALA A 156 8.40 -7.69 7.19
CA ALA A 156 9.49 -7.68 8.17
C ALA A 156 9.45 -8.92 9.10
N TYR A 157 8.25 -9.35 9.54
CA TYR A 157 8.09 -10.59 10.29
C TYR A 157 8.56 -11.81 9.49
N ALA A 158 8.17 -11.91 8.21
CA ALA A 158 8.58 -13.03 7.36
C ALA A 158 10.10 -13.07 7.18
N LYS A 159 10.74 -11.92 6.90
CA LYS A 159 12.20 -11.79 6.83
C LYS A 159 12.92 -12.13 8.14
N ALA A 160 12.26 -11.92 9.28
CA ALA A 160 12.75 -12.33 10.59
C ALA A 160 12.57 -13.83 10.90
N GLY A 161 12.03 -14.61 9.96
CA GLY A 161 11.73 -16.04 10.16
C GLY A 161 10.37 -16.31 10.83
N HIS A 162 9.52 -15.29 10.98
CA HIS A 162 8.18 -15.36 11.57
C HIS A 162 7.08 -15.27 10.51
N ALA A 163 7.13 -16.15 9.51
CA ALA A 163 6.13 -16.21 8.44
C ALA A 163 4.71 -16.51 8.98
N ASP A 164 4.61 -17.23 10.10
CA ASP A 164 3.35 -17.45 10.82
C ASP A 164 2.69 -16.14 11.26
N TRP A 165 3.46 -15.22 11.87
CA TRP A 165 2.94 -13.91 12.28
C TRP A 165 2.62 -13.03 11.08
N ALA A 166 3.39 -13.15 10.00
CA ALA A 166 3.11 -12.46 8.75
C ALA A 166 1.77 -12.88 8.13
N TRP A 167 1.49 -14.19 8.10
CA TRP A 167 0.20 -14.72 7.64
C TRP A 167 -0.96 -14.30 8.54
N GLU A 168 -0.78 -14.30 9.87
CA GLU A 168 -1.80 -13.82 10.81
C GLU A 168 -2.14 -12.34 10.60
N ALA A 169 -1.13 -11.50 10.35
CA ALA A 169 -1.33 -10.08 10.08
C ALA A 169 -2.14 -9.86 8.78
N LEU A 170 -1.86 -10.66 7.74
CA LEU A 170 -2.60 -10.62 6.48
C LEU A 170 -4.06 -11.11 6.66
N ASP A 171 -4.25 -12.21 7.38
CA ASP A 171 -5.58 -12.73 7.72
C ASP A 171 -6.41 -11.69 8.51
N ALA A 172 -5.77 -10.96 9.43
CA ALA A 172 -6.41 -9.91 10.21
C ALA A 172 -6.90 -8.75 9.34
N LEU A 173 -6.19 -8.38 8.26
CA LEU A 173 -6.68 -7.37 7.30
C LEU A 173 -7.91 -7.87 6.55
N PHE A 174 -7.87 -9.10 6.07
CA PHE A 174 -8.99 -9.68 5.33
C PHE A 174 -10.20 -10.04 6.19
N ALA A 175 -10.07 -10.05 7.52
CA ALA A 175 -11.20 -10.25 8.42
C ALA A 175 -12.29 -9.19 8.22
N VAL A 176 -11.94 -7.99 7.74
CA VAL A 176 -12.90 -6.92 7.41
C VAL A 176 -13.13 -6.74 5.90
N GLN A 177 -12.72 -7.70 5.06
CA GLN A 177 -12.97 -7.65 3.62
C GLN A 177 -14.47 -7.73 3.33
N GLY A 178 -14.99 -6.79 2.54
CA GLY A 178 -16.37 -6.74 2.11
C GLY A 178 -16.77 -7.95 1.27
N SER A 179 -18.06 -8.30 1.30
CA SER A 179 -18.61 -9.36 0.43
C SER A 179 -18.50 -9.05 -1.07
N ASN A 180 -18.30 -7.79 -1.46
CA ASN A 180 -17.96 -7.38 -2.82
C ASN A 180 -16.44 -7.46 -3.15
N GLY A 181 -15.60 -7.94 -2.22
CA GLY A 181 -14.14 -8.00 -2.39
C GLY A 181 -13.39 -6.77 -1.88
N PHE A 182 -14.08 -5.69 -1.50
CA PHE A 182 -13.47 -4.46 -1.00
C PHE A 182 -12.57 -4.71 0.22
N VAL A 183 -11.35 -4.19 0.19
CA VAL A 183 -10.43 -4.18 1.35
C VAL A 183 -10.29 -2.75 1.86
N PRO A 184 -10.68 -2.48 3.12
CA PRO A 184 -10.62 -1.14 3.69
C PRO A 184 -9.18 -0.70 4.00
N ARG A 185 -8.97 0.63 4.01
CA ARG A 185 -7.72 1.28 4.44
C ARG A 185 -7.43 1.07 5.93
N TYR A 186 -8.47 1.15 6.77
CA TYR A 186 -8.34 0.94 8.21
C TYR A 186 -9.31 -0.14 8.71
N ARG A 187 -8.81 -0.99 9.59
CA ARG A 187 -9.57 -1.91 10.43
C ARG A 187 -9.56 -1.40 11.87
N TYR A 188 -10.70 -1.54 12.55
CA TYR A 188 -10.83 -1.16 13.95
C TYR A 188 -11.29 -2.35 14.77
N ARG A 189 -10.63 -2.55 15.91
CA ARG A 189 -11.11 -3.47 16.94
C ARG A 189 -12.40 -2.91 17.55
N PRO A 190 -13.43 -3.74 17.78
CA PRO A 190 -14.61 -3.34 18.51
C PRO A 190 -14.15 -2.92 19.90
N GLY A 191 -14.49 -1.70 20.28
CA GLY A 191 -14.29 -1.30 21.66
C GLY A 191 -15.04 -2.24 22.58
N ASN A 192 -14.58 -2.34 23.82
CA ASN A 192 -15.28 -3.00 24.91
C ASN A 192 -16.54 -2.20 25.31
N THR A 193 -17.30 -1.71 24.33
CA THR A 193 -18.63 -1.17 24.51
C THR A 193 -19.54 -2.35 24.76
N THR A 194 -19.44 -2.92 25.97
CA THR A 194 -20.49 -3.74 26.58
C THR A 194 -21.73 -2.88 26.84
N ASP A 195 -22.16 -2.08 25.87
CA ASP A 195 -23.46 -1.44 25.83
C ASP A 195 -24.46 -2.51 25.44
N ASN A 196 -24.66 -3.40 26.40
CA ASN A 196 -25.87 -4.15 26.57
C ASN A 196 -27.02 -3.15 26.60
N ASN A 197 -27.57 -2.85 25.44
CA ASN A 197 -28.86 -2.21 25.19
C ASN A 197 -29.05 -0.78 25.78
N ASN A 198 -29.24 0.17 24.86
CA ASN A 198 -29.94 1.46 25.01
C ASN A 198 -29.19 2.73 25.45
N ASP A 199 -27.89 2.75 25.75
CA ASP A 199 -27.23 4.03 26.05
C ASP A 199 -26.59 4.68 24.81
N THR A 200 -27.43 5.33 23.99
CA THR A 200 -27.03 6.08 22.80
C THR A 200 -26.30 7.40 23.10
N THR A 201 -25.78 7.63 24.32
CA THR A 201 -25.39 8.97 24.77
C THR A 201 -23.99 9.14 25.35
N VAL A 202 -22.99 8.44 24.82
CA VAL A 202 -21.62 8.99 24.91
C VAL A 202 -21.43 10.06 23.82
N GLU A 203 -22.22 11.14 23.91
CA GLU A 203 -22.11 12.39 23.14
C GLU A 203 -20.89 13.21 23.62
N GLY A 204 -19.71 12.59 23.64
CA GLY A 204 -18.45 13.32 23.80
C GLY A 204 -17.94 13.73 22.43
N GLU A 205 -17.56 15.00 22.24
CA GLU A 205 -16.97 15.56 21.01
C GLU A 205 -15.65 14.87 20.56
N SER A 206 -15.16 13.85 21.29
CA SER A 206 -13.97 13.03 20.99
C SER A 206 -14.25 11.77 20.14
N THR A 207 -15.43 11.64 19.52
CA THR A 207 -15.87 10.38 18.88
C THR A 207 -15.34 10.13 17.46
N PHE A 208 -14.71 11.11 16.80
CA PHE A 208 -14.28 10.99 15.40
C PHE A 208 -12.79 10.68 15.19
N PHE A 209 -11.97 10.82 16.22
CA PHE A 209 -10.52 10.59 16.14
C PHE A 209 -10.00 9.91 17.39
N GLN A 210 -8.99 9.06 17.20
CA GLN A 210 -8.19 8.49 18.28
C GLN A 210 -6.73 8.83 18.02
N GLY A 211 -6.21 9.76 18.82
CA GLY A 211 -4.92 10.38 18.52
C GLY A 211 -4.97 11.09 17.17
N SER A 212 -4.07 10.73 16.26
CA SER A 212 -4.00 11.24 14.90
C SER A 212 -4.81 10.44 13.87
N PHE A 213 -5.38 9.30 14.28
CA PHE A 213 -6.12 8.42 13.37
C PHE A 213 -7.61 8.74 13.37
N PRO A 214 -8.27 8.74 12.20
CA PRO A 214 -9.73 8.82 12.15
C PRO A 214 -10.37 7.58 12.79
N LEU A 215 -11.53 7.74 13.41
CA LEU A 215 -12.34 6.63 13.91
C LEU A 215 -13.36 6.18 12.86
N TRP A 216 -13.85 4.95 12.99
CA TRP A 216 -14.81 4.36 12.05
C TRP A 216 -16.11 5.20 11.89
N THR A 217 -16.51 5.93 12.93
CA THR A 217 -17.67 6.83 12.95
C THR A 217 -17.55 7.98 11.95
N LEU A 218 -16.32 8.42 11.64
CA LEU A 218 -16.06 9.48 10.66
C LEU A 218 -16.49 9.09 9.25
N PHE A 219 -16.49 7.79 8.94
CA PHE A 219 -16.80 7.30 7.60
C PHE A 219 -18.28 6.94 7.40
N GLY A 220 -19.11 7.11 8.43
CA GLY A 220 -20.54 6.79 8.39
C GLY A 220 -20.84 5.29 8.28
N THR A 221 -22.04 4.98 7.80
CA THR A 221 -22.52 3.60 7.66
C THR A 221 -22.02 2.99 6.35
N MET A 222 -21.41 1.80 6.42
CA MET A 222 -21.03 1.05 5.22
C MET A 222 -22.24 0.36 4.58
N PRO A 223 -22.34 0.33 3.24
CA PRO A 223 -23.32 -0.51 2.56
C PRO A 223 -23.10 -1.99 2.89
N GLU A 224 -24.17 -2.79 2.85
CA GLU A 224 -24.11 -4.22 3.17
C GLU A 224 -23.03 -4.98 2.37
N LYS A 225 -22.90 -4.68 1.07
CA LYS A 225 -21.89 -5.32 0.20
C LYS A 225 -20.44 -5.00 0.58
N TYR A 226 -20.20 -3.90 1.29
CA TYR A 226 -18.88 -3.49 1.79
C TYR A 226 -18.58 -4.07 3.17
N LEU A 227 -19.59 -4.62 3.85
CA LEU A 227 -19.40 -5.33 5.10
C LEU A 227 -18.93 -6.77 4.84
N PRO A 228 -18.15 -7.36 5.76
CA PRO A 228 -17.82 -8.77 5.70
C PRO A 228 -19.07 -9.63 5.65
N PRO A 229 -19.04 -10.81 4.98
CA PRO A 229 -20.17 -11.73 4.98
C PRO A 229 -20.63 -12.01 6.42
N PRO A 230 -21.95 -12.11 6.71
CA PRO A 230 -22.45 -12.35 8.07
C PRO A 230 -21.90 -13.62 8.74
N THR A 231 -21.49 -14.59 7.91
CA THR A 231 -20.87 -15.85 8.34
C THR A 231 -19.39 -15.70 8.71
N SER A 232 -18.75 -14.61 8.28
CA SER A 232 -17.33 -14.37 8.51
C SER A 232 -17.03 -14.07 9.98
N LEU A 233 -15.81 -14.40 10.38
CA LEU A 233 -15.31 -14.15 11.72
C LEU A 233 -15.30 -12.65 12.06
N GLY A 234 -14.97 -11.78 11.10
CA GLY A 234 -14.94 -10.34 11.35
C GLY A 234 -16.31 -9.73 11.62
N TRP A 235 -17.35 -10.21 10.93
CA TRP A 235 -18.72 -9.80 11.21
C TRP A 235 -19.14 -10.22 12.63
N LYS A 236 -18.92 -11.51 12.96
CA LYS A 236 -19.26 -12.07 14.29
C LYS A 236 -18.51 -11.37 15.42
N ALA A 237 -17.26 -10.98 15.16
CA ALA A 237 -16.43 -10.25 16.10
C ALA A 237 -16.85 -8.77 16.25
N GLY A 238 -17.71 -8.23 15.39
CA GLY A 238 -18.12 -6.83 15.43
C GLY A 238 -17.03 -5.85 14.94
N LEU A 239 -16.08 -6.33 14.13
CA LEU A 239 -15.01 -5.50 13.59
C LEU A 239 -15.59 -4.36 12.74
N LYS A 240 -14.96 -3.17 12.82
CA LYS A 240 -15.33 -2.01 12.00
C LYS A 240 -14.23 -1.69 10.99
N ALA A 241 -14.58 -0.91 9.98
CA ALA A 241 -13.66 -0.53 8.90
C ALA A 241 -13.83 0.93 8.46
N SER A 242 -12.90 1.42 7.63
CA SER A 242 -12.80 2.81 7.16
C SER A 242 -13.82 3.26 6.11
N GLY A 243 -15.07 2.84 6.26
CA GLY A 243 -16.11 3.12 5.28
C GLY A 243 -15.73 2.61 3.89
N ARG A 244 -15.67 3.52 2.93
CA ARG A 244 -15.38 3.23 1.51
C ARG A 244 -13.97 3.55 1.07
N LEU A 245 -13.09 3.93 1.99
CA LEU A 245 -11.68 4.15 1.66
C LEU A 245 -10.99 2.82 1.45
N SER A 246 -10.57 2.56 0.22
CA SER A 246 -9.81 1.37 -0.13
C SER A 246 -8.36 1.47 0.31
N ALA A 247 -7.76 0.33 0.65
CA ALA A 247 -6.32 0.24 0.84
C ALA A 247 -5.58 0.38 -0.52
N PRO A 248 -4.29 0.72 -0.55
CA PRO A 248 -3.44 0.45 -1.70
C PRO A 248 -3.26 -1.07 -1.91
N PRO A 249 -3.22 -1.57 -3.16
CA PRO A 249 -3.22 -3.01 -3.45
C PRO A 249 -1.86 -3.72 -3.26
N LEU A 250 -1.16 -3.45 -2.16
CA LEU A 250 0.12 -4.11 -1.82
C LEU A 250 -0.03 -5.60 -1.43
N HIS A 251 -1.25 -6.07 -1.23
CA HIS A 251 -1.55 -7.39 -0.65
C HIS A 251 -0.97 -8.57 -1.45
N ALA A 252 -1.06 -8.54 -2.79
CA ALA A 252 -0.55 -9.62 -3.63
C ALA A 252 0.98 -9.74 -3.54
N THR A 253 1.67 -8.62 -3.69
CA THR A 253 3.13 -8.53 -3.57
C THR A 253 3.61 -9.05 -2.23
N ILE A 254 3.02 -8.54 -1.14
CA ILE A 254 3.44 -8.90 0.20
C ILE A 254 3.09 -10.36 0.53
N ALA A 255 1.94 -10.87 0.09
CA ALA A 255 1.60 -12.28 0.28
C ALA A 255 2.60 -13.20 -0.46
N LEU A 256 2.99 -12.82 -1.67
CA LEU A 256 3.98 -13.57 -2.44
C LEU A 256 5.37 -13.50 -1.79
N ASP A 257 5.80 -12.31 -1.33
CA ASP A 257 7.07 -12.15 -0.62
C ASP A 257 7.08 -12.94 0.70
N ILE A 258 6.00 -12.95 1.48
CA ILE A 258 5.89 -13.80 2.69
C ILE A 258 6.09 -15.27 2.34
N PHE A 259 5.49 -15.75 1.24
CA PHE A 259 5.66 -17.12 0.79
C PHE A 259 7.12 -17.43 0.38
N TYR A 260 7.81 -16.50 -0.26
CA TYR A 260 9.22 -16.66 -0.59
C TYR A 260 10.14 -16.58 0.63
N GLU A 261 9.79 -15.76 1.61
CA GLU A 261 10.51 -15.63 2.88
C GLU A 261 10.22 -16.78 3.86
N SER A 262 9.16 -17.56 3.64
CA SER A 262 8.83 -18.71 4.48
C SER A 262 9.69 -19.94 4.16
N ASN A 263 9.41 -21.05 4.85
CA ASN A 263 9.99 -22.36 4.52
C ASN A 263 9.17 -23.12 3.47
N GLN A 264 8.18 -22.45 2.84
CA GLN A 264 7.29 -23.00 1.81
C GLN A 264 6.65 -24.34 2.20
N THR A 265 6.27 -24.46 3.47
CA THR A 265 5.62 -25.65 4.02
C THR A 265 4.21 -25.85 3.45
N ASP A 266 3.59 -27.02 3.67
CA ASP A 266 2.18 -27.24 3.34
C ASP A 266 1.26 -26.18 3.97
N TYR A 267 1.62 -25.68 5.15
CA TYR A 267 0.92 -24.56 5.78
C TYR A 267 1.02 -23.28 4.93
N ASP A 268 2.21 -22.93 4.46
CA ASP A 268 2.42 -21.73 3.65
C ASP A 268 1.71 -21.83 2.30
N VAL A 269 1.71 -23.00 1.67
CA VAL A 269 0.95 -23.28 0.45
C VAL A 269 -0.56 -23.10 0.70
N SER A 270 -1.08 -23.65 1.79
CA SER A 270 -2.48 -23.49 2.19
C SER A 270 -2.85 -22.02 2.45
N ARG A 271 -1.95 -21.27 3.11
CA ARG A 271 -2.12 -19.83 3.33
C ARG A 271 -2.06 -19.02 2.05
N LEU A 272 -1.16 -19.38 1.13
CA LEU A 272 -1.07 -18.76 -0.18
C LEU A 272 -2.36 -18.96 -0.97
N LEU A 273 -2.91 -20.18 -1.00
CA LEU A 273 -4.18 -20.48 -1.66
C LEU A 273 -5.36 -19.71 -1.04
N THR A 274 -5.43 -19.68 0.29
CA THR A 274 -6.50 -18.98 1.02
C THR A 274 -6.46 -17.48 0.73
N ASN A 275 -5.28 -16.87 0.80
CA ASN A 275 -5.11 -15.44 0.55
C ASN A 275 -5.22 -15.10 -0.94
N PHE A 276 -4.82 -15.99 -1.86
CA PHE A 276 -5.02 -15.81 -3.29
C PHE A 276 -6.49 -15.52 -3.62
N ASN A 277 -7.42 -16.31 -3.10
CA ASN A 277 -8.86 -16.11 -3.36
C ASN A 277 -9.37 -14.75 -2.85
N ARG A 278 -8.89 -14.31 -1.68
CA ARG A 278 -9.26 -13.01 -1.09
C ARG A 278 -8.67 -11.85 -1.89
N ILE A 279 -7.39 -11.95 -2.25
CA ILE A 279 -6.68 -10.97 -3.06
C ILE A 279 -7.30 -10.88 -4.47
N TYR A 280 -7.62 -12.02 -5.08
CA TYR A 280 -8.29 -12.06 -6.38
C TYR A 280 -9.62 -11.28 -6.36
N ARG A 281 -10.48 -11.50 -5.36
CA ARG A 281 -11.75 -10.76 -5.21
C ARG A 281 -11.53 -9.26 -5.00
N TYR A 282 -10.46 -8.89 -4.31
CA TYR A 282 -10.11 -7.49 -4.14
C TYR A 282 -9.65 -6.86 -5.45
N HIS A 283 -8.81 -7.55 -6.23
CA HIS A 283 -8.41 -7.07 -7.54
C HIS A 283 -9.58 -7.02 -8.52
N GLU A 284 -10.50 -7.99 -8.46
CA GLU A 284 -11.78 -7.94 -9.19
C GLU A 284 -12.56 -6.68 -8.82
N PHE A 285 -12.72 -6.38 -7.52
CA PHE A 285 -13.36 -5.15 -7.06
C PHE A 285 -12.67 -3.90 -7.63
N LEU A 286 -11.33 -3.84 -7.57
CA LEU A 286 -10.58 -2.69 -8.10
C LEU A 286 -10.81 -2.50 -9.60
N HIS A 287 -10.64 -3.55 -10.41
CA HIS A 287 -10.77 -3.46 -11.86
C HIS A 287 -12.21 -3.28 -12.35
N THR A 288 -13.21 -3.76 -11.60
CA THR A 288 -14.62 -3.69 -12.01
C THR A 288 -15.40 -2.53 -11.40
N ARG A 289 -14.98 -2.01 -10.23
CA ARG A 289 -15.71 -0.96 -9.48
C ARG A 289 -14.93 0.33 -9.32
N VAL A 290 -13.61 0.26 -9.09
CA VAL A 290 -12.80 1.46 -8.83
C VAL A 290 -12.21 2.03 -10.11
N MET A 291 -11.65 1.18 -10.97
CA MET A 291 -10.94 1.59 -12.19
C MET A 291 -11.87 1.81 -13.38
N HIS A 292 -12.91 2.61 -13.15
CA HIS A 292 -13.89 2.91 -14.18
C HIS A 292 -13.24 3.69 -15.34
N GLY A 293 -13.63 3.37 -16.57
CA GLY A 293 -13.07 4.02 -17.77
C GLY A 293 -11.65 3.59 -18.17
N CYS A 294 -11.02 2.69 -17.43
CA CYS A 294 -9.64 2.26 -17.65
C CYS A 294 -9.48 1.10 -18.65
N THR A 295 -10.22 1.05 -19.76
CA THR A 295 -10.12 -0.09 -20.70
C THR A 295 -8.97 0.08 -21.70
N ALA A 296 -8.30 -1.02 -22.05
CA ALA A 296 -7.13 -1.03 -22.94
C ALA A 296 -7.40 -0.47 -24.36
N ASN A 297 -8.68 -0.44 -24.79
CA ASN A 297 -9.06 -0.13 -26.17
C ASN A 297 -9.99 1.09 -26.33
N SER A 298 -10.39 1.76 -25.25
CA SER A 298 -11.31 2.90 -25.35
C SER A 298 -10.55 4.20 -25.53
N GLY A 299 -10.14 4.49 -26.78
CA GLY A 299 -9.75 5.85 -27.21
C GLY A 299 -10.91 6.86 -27.22
N GLY A 300 -11.90 6.69 -26.34
CA GLY A 300 -13.15 7.44 -26.32
C GLY A 300 -14.19 6.93 -25.32
N GLY A 301 -13.77 6.37 -24.17
CA GLY A 301 -14.72 6.08 -23.09
C GLY A 301 -15.34 7.38 -22.56
N GLU A 302 -16.63 7.35 -22.22
CA GLU A 302 -17.34 8.53 -21.69
C GLU A 302 -16.75 9.02 -20.37
N VAL A 303 -16.14 8.13 -19.58
CA VAL A 303 -15.53 8.45 -18.28
C VAL A 303 -14.01 8.29 -18.36
N PRO A 304 -13.22 9.30 -17.98
CA PRO A 304 -11.76 9.16 -17.87
C PRO A 304 -11.36 8.09 -16.87
N CYS A 305 -10.25 7.39 -17.14
CA CYS A 305 -9.66 6.43 -16.21
C CYS A 305 -9.20 7.11 -14.91
N PHE A 306 -9.56 6.54 -13.76
CA PHE A 306 -9.09 6.91 -12.42
C PHE A 306 -8.91 5.66 -11.56
N ASN A 307 -8.19 5.77 -10.44
CA ASN A 307 -7.96 4.66 -9.49
C ASN A 307 -8.09 5.09 -8.02
N VAL A 308 -8.42 6.36 -7.76
CA VAL A 308 -8.54 6.95 -6.43
C VAL A 308 -9.77 7.85 -6.39
N LEU A 309 -10.60 7.70 -5.34
CA LEU A 309 -11.80 8.48 -5.06
C LEU A 309 -11.66 9.37 -3.82
N HIS A 310 -10.58 9.19 -3.04
CA HIS A 310 -10.26 10.04 -1.91
C HIS A 310 -8.74 10.12 -1.67
N PRO A 311 -8.18 11.28 -1.30
CA PRO A 311 -6.73 11.42 -1.06
C PRO A 311 -6.12 10.40 -0.09
N TRP A 312 -6.87 10.01 0.95
CA TRP A 312 -6.43 9.03 1.96
C TRP A 312 -6.31 7.57 1.46
N GLU A 313 -6.75 7.27 0.24
CA GLU A 313 -6.50 5.97 -0.41
C GLU A 313 -5.09 5.87 -1.01
N THR A 314 -4.38 7.00 -1.13
CA THR A 314 -3.02 7.04 -1.69
C THR A 314 -1.95 6.90 -0.62
N LEU A 315 -0.70 6.69 -1.08
CA LEU A 315 0.49 6.79 -0.22
C LEU A 315 1.04 8.21 -0.12
N ILE A 316 0.51 9.16 -0.90
CA ILE A 316 0.96 10.55 -0.89
C ILE A 316 0.59 11.17 0.46
N GLU A 317 1.56 11.79 1.09
CA GLU A 317 1.44 12.43 2.39
C GLU A 317 0.33 13.49 2.39
N PRO A 318 -0.48 13.60 3.47
CA PRO A 318 -1.61 14.53 3.49
C PRO A 318 -1.19 15.99 3.32
N ASN A 319 0.00 16.38 3.78
CA ASN A 319 0.56 17.73 3.60
C ASN A 319 1.20 17.97 2.22
N SER A 320 1.15 17.02 1.28
CA SER A 320 1.75 17.20 -0.04
C SER A 320 1.15 18.41 -0.77
N PRO A 321 1.97 19.27 -1.43
CA PRO A 321 1.45 20.41 -2.18
C PRO A 321 0.56 19.98 -3.35
N LEU A 322 0.67 18.72 -3.80
CA LEU A 322 -0.21 18.14 -4.82
C LEU A 322 -1.69 18.29 -4.48
N TRP A 323 -2.04 18.16 -3.20
CA TRP A 323 -3.44 18.22 -2.77
C TRP A 323 -4.06 19.59 -2.90
N THR A 324 -3.27 20.66 -2.83
CA THR A 324 -3.75 22.02 -3.07
C THR A 324 -4.32 22.14 -4.49
N ASP A 325 -3.58 21.65 -5.48
CA ASP A 325 -4.00 21.72 -6.87
C ASP A 325 -5.12 20.71 -7.17
N ALA A 326 -5.04 19.49 -6.64
CA ALA A 326 -6.00 18.42 -6.89
C ALA A 326 -7.38 18.69 -6.25
N LEU A 327 -7.42 19.30 -5.06
CA LEU A 327 -8.66 19.58 -4.31
C LEU A 327 -9.22 20.98 -4.53
N ALA A 328 -8.56 21.86 -5.30
CA ALA A 328 -9.05 23.21 -5.57
C ALA A 328 -10.52 23.26 -6.06
N PRO A 329 -11.02 22.35 -6.93
CA PRO A 329 -12.44 22.31 -7.30
C PRO A 329 -13.37 22.01 -6.10
N ILE A 330 -12.92 21.18 -5.16
CA ILE A 330 -13.67 20.80 -3.96
C ILE A 330 -13.72 21.97 -2.97
N SER A 331 -12.61 22.66 -2.73
CA SER A 331 -12.58 23.86 -1.89
C SER A 331 -13.54 24.94 -2.39
N LYS A 332 -13.61 25.12 -3.72
CA LYS A 332 -14.57 26.03 -4.35
C LYS A 332 -16.01 25.58 -4.12
N LEU A 333 -16.29 24.28 -4.22
CA LEU A 333 -17.62 23.71 -3.99
C LEU A 333 -18.08 23.88 -2.53
N ILE A 334 -17.18 23.67 -1.57
CA ILE A 334 -17.43 23.88 -0.13
C ILE A 334 -17.84 25.33 0.12
N SER A 335 -17.07 26.28 -0.43
CA SER A 335 -17.36 27.71 -0.33
C SER A 335 -18.72 28.07 -0.95
N GLN A 336 -19.06 27.47 -2.10
CA GLN A 336 -20.34 27.70 -2.77
C GLN A 336 -21.54 27.10 -2.01
N ARG A 337 -21.34 25.97 -1.34
CA ARG A 337 -22.37 25.30 -0.55
C ARG A 337 -22.48 25.84 0.88
N ASN A 338 -21.57 26.74 1.28
CA ASN A 338 -21.39 27.13 2.68
C ASN A 338 -21.31 25.90 3.60
N TRP A 339 -20.63 24.85 3.15
CA TRP A 339 -20.47 23.64 3.97
C TRP A 339 -19.45 23.91 5.08
N SER A 340 -19.76 23.41 6.26
CA SER A 340 -18.86 23.45 7.42
C SER A 340 -18.88 22.10 8.09
N ILE A 341 -17.75 21.71 8.66
CA ILE A 341 -17.65 20.50 9.44
C ILE A 341 -18.50 20.59 10.71
N GLY A 342 -19.24 19.53 11.00
CA GLY A 342 -20.14 19.46 12.17
C GLY A 342 -19.44 19.19 13.51
N PHE A 343 -18.11 19.11 13.53
CA PHE A 343 -17.31 18.83 14.71
C PHE A 343 -15.97 19.57 14.67
N VAL A 344 -15.33 19.70 15.83
CA VAL A 344 -14.00 20.34 15.93
C VAL A 344 -12.92 19.28 15.74
N VAL A 345 -12.04 19.47 14.76
CA VAL A 345 -10.85 18.62 14.58
C VAL A 345 -9.93 18.79 15.80
N PRO A 346 -9.59 17.71 16.53
CA PRO A 346 -8.80 17.81 17.76
C PRO A 346 -7.42 18.46 17.53
N PRO A 347 -6.90 19.24 18.49
CA PRO A 347 -5.58 19.85 18.38
C PRO A 347 -4.46 18.85 18.12
N GLN A 348 -4.56 17.63 18.63
CA GLN A 348 -3.58 16.56 18.43
C GLN A 348 -3.43 16.21 16.95
N VAL A 349 -4.54 16.13 16.21
CA VAL A 349 -4.54 15.89 14.77
C VAL A 349 -3.90 17.07 14.03
N LYS A 350 -4.28 18.30 14.40
CA LYS A 350 -3.76 19.53 13.77
C LYS A 350 -2.26 19.77 14.04
N GLN A 351 -1.74 19.21 15.13
CA GLN A 351 -0.34 19.33 15.54
C GLN A 351 0.56 18.25 14.93
N GLU A 352 -0.01 17.24 14.26
CA GLU A 352 0.80 16.28 13.52
C GLU A 352 1.57 16.97 12.41
N PHE A 353 2.81 16.53 12.19
CA PHE A 353 3.73 17.17 11.25
C PHE A 353 3.26 17.11 9.78
N ASP A 354 2.42 16.12 9.46
CA ASP A 354 1.85 15.90 8.15
C ASP A 354 0.41 16.40 8.03
N HIS A 355 -0.10 17.16 9.02
CA HIS A 355 -1.38 17.84 8.89
C HIS A 355 -1.32 18.86 7.74
N PRO A 356 -2.23 18.79 6.74
CA PRO A 356 -2.24 19.74 5.64
C PRO A 356 -2.72 21.13 6.08
N SER A 357 -2.72 22.08 5.14
CA SER A 357 -3.48 23.32 5.32
C SER A 357 -4.95 23.04 5.66
N GLU A 358 -5.57 23.90 6.45
CA GLU A 358 -6.97 23.74 6.88
C GLU A 358 -7.94 23.66 5.70
N GLU A 359 -7.66 24.37 4.60
CA GLU A 359 -8.46 24.30 3.37
C GLU A 359 -8.42 22.89 2.75
N VAL A 360 -7.21 22.33 2.61
CA VAL A 360 -7.01 20.98 2.08
C VAL A 360 -7.65 19.94 3.00
N TYR A 361 -7.44 20.03 4.31
CA TYR A 361 -8.01 19.09 5.27
C TYR A 361 -9.53 19.15 5.30
N THR A 362 -10.11 20.36 5.27
CA THR A 362 -11.57 20.57 5.19
C THR A 362 -12.14 19.96 3.90
N SER A 363 -11.41 20.08 2.78
CA SER A 363 -11.78 19.45 1.51
C SER A 363 -11.79 17.91 1.59
N MET A 364 -10.82 17.30 2.26
CA MET A 364 -10.82 15.85 2.51
C MET A 364 -12.03 15.44 3.36
N LEU A 365 -12.31 16.13 4.46
CA LEU A 365 -13.43 15.79 5.34
C LEU A 365 -14.80 15.99 4.68
N PHE A 366 -14.94 17.02 3.82
CA PHE A 366 -16.12 17.19 2.99
C PHE A 366 -16.36 16.00 2.07
N LEU A 367 -15.30 15.44 1.46
CA LEU A 367 -15.44 14.28 0.59
C LEU A 367 -15.94 13.06 1.37
N LEU A 368 -15.45 12.82 2.59
CA LEU A 368 -15.95 11.72 3.43
C LEU A 368 -17.42 11.89 3.78
N ASP A 369 -17.83 13.08 4.24
CA ASP A 369 -19.22 13.40 4.54
C ASP A 369 -20.11 13.23 3.29
N CYS A 370 -19.64 13.74 2.14
CA CYS A 370 -20.35 13.61 0.87
C CYS A 370 -20.53 12.13 0.46
N MET A 371 -19.47 11.33 0.49
CA MET A 371 -19.51 9.91 0.14
C MET A 371 -20.45 9.13 1.06
N SER A 372 -20.37 9.38 2.38
CA SER A 372 -21.26 8.78 3.37
C SER A 372 -22.73 9.14 3.10
N ASN A 373 -23.02 10.42 2.86
CA ASN A 373 -24.38 10.90 2.58
C ASN A 373 -24.97 10.29 1.31
N VAL A 374 -24.19 10.19 0.22
CA VAL A 374 -24.63 9.53 -1.02
C VAL A 374 -24.95 8.06 -0.76
N THR A 375 -24.03 7.36 -0.07
CA THR A 375 -24.21 5.96 0.31
C THR A 375 -25.48 5.73 1.13
N SER A 376 -25.69 6.47 2.23
CA SER A 376 -26.85 6.28 3.09
C SER A 376 -28.18 6.55 2.38
N ARG A 377 -28.20 7.48 1.40
CA ARG A 377 -29.39 7.75 0.59
C ARG A 377 -29.71 6.61 -0.37
N CYS A 378 -28.70 6.02 -0.99
CA CYS A 378 -28.90 4.90 -1.90
C CYS A 378 -29.24 3.59 -1.17
N ASP A 379 -28.73 3.39 0.05
CA ASP A 379 -29.05 2.19 0.83
C ASP A 379 -30.48 2.18 1.39
N LYS A 380 -30.98 3.32 1.91
CA LYS A 380 -32.33 3.40 2.51
C LYS A 380 -33.46 3.09 1.53
N LYS A 381 -33.30 3.43 0.25
CA LYS A 381 -34.33 3.19 -0.77
C LYS A 381 -34.52 1.72 -1.09
N ASN A 382 -33.50 0.89 -0.95
CA ASN A 382 -33.62 -0.56 -1.15
C ASN A 382 -34.43 -1.23 -0.03
N ALA A 383 -34.59 -0.57 1.13
CA ALA A 383 -35.26 -1.14 2.29
C ALA A 383 -36.78 -0.90 2.34
N THR A 384 -37.30 0.13 1.65
CA THR A 384 -38.73 0.49 1.70
C THR A 384 -39.24 0.91 0.32
N HIS A 385 -39.63 -0.06 -0.50
CA HIS A 385 -40.06 0.18 -1.88
C HIS A 385 -41.48 0.80 -2.01
N ASP A 386 -42.23 0.96 -0.92
CA ASP A 386 -43.70 1.06 -1.05
C ASP A 386 -44.38 2.37 -0.61
N GLU A 387 -43.72 3.41 -0.06
CA GLU A 387 -44.52 4.49 0.59
C GLU A 387 -44.07 5.97 0.51
N TYR A 388 -42.99 6.34 -0.18
CA TYR A 388 -42.58 7.76 -0.25
C TYR A 388 -42.48 8.31 -1.68
N GLY A 389 -43.29 9.34 -1.95
CA GLY A 389 -43.57 9.90 -3.26
C GLY A 389 -42.42 10.66 -3.96
N ASP A 390 -42.35 10.41 -5.27
CA ASP A 390 -41.95 11.21 -6.44
C ASP A 390 -40.80 12.25 -6.48
N ASP A 391 -40.24 12.77 -5.39
CA ASP A 391 -39.43 14.01 -5.52
C ASP A 391 -37.90 13.88 -5.44
N ASP A 392 -37.29 12.71 -5.26
CA ASP A 392 -35.82 12.60 -5.29
C ASP A 392 -35.34 11.35 -6.06
N ASP A 393 -35.21 11.46 -7.38
CA ASP A 393 -34.72 10.39 -8.30
C ASP A 393 -33.23 10.01 -8.12
N PHE A 394 -32.65 10.34 -6.96
CA PHE A 394 -31.23 10.41 -6.66
C PHE A 394 -30.44 9.09 -6.82
N CYS A 395 -31.09 7.91 -6.73
CA CYS A 395 -30.44 6.60 -6.84
C CYS A 395 -31.24 5.59 -7.69
N HIS A 396 -32.14 6.06 -8.57
CA HIS A 396 -33.12 5.18 -9.21
C HIS A 396 -32.67 4.52 -10.51
N ASP A 397 -31.50 4.87 -11.04
CA ASP A 397 -30.97 4.17 -12.21
C ASP A 397 -30.12 2.96 -11.78
N PRO A 398 -30.65 1.72 -11.86
CA PRO A 398 -29.90 0.51 -11.51
C PRO A 398 -28.74 0.24 -12.48
N SER A 399 -28.68 0.94 -13.62
CA SER A 399 -27.54 0.84 -14.55
C SER A 399 -26.32 1.62 -14.07
N ILE A 400 -26.49 2.57 -13.14
CA ILE A 400 -25.41 3.37 -12.58
C ILE A 400 -24.92 2.72 -11.29
N SER A 401 -23.63 2.39 -11.26
CA SER A 401 -22.99 1.86 -10.07
C SER A 401 -22.98 2.89 -8.93
N LEU A 402 -22.91 2.40 -7.68
CA LEU A 402 -22.82 3.28 -6.51
C LEU A 402 -21.54 4.15 -6.55
N GLU A 403 -20.48 3.67 -7.18
CA GLU A 403 -19.23 4.39 -7.39
C GLU A 403 -19.41 5.56 -8.38
N GLU A 404 -20.15 5.35 -9.47
CA GLU A 404 -20.54 6.43 -10.39
C GLU A 404 -21.48 7.44 -9.71
N GLN A 405 -22.43 6.98 -8.89
CA GLN A 405 -23.29 7.87 -8.10
C GLN A 405 -22.47 8.78 -7.16
N ILE A 406 -21.41 8.25 -6.53
CA ILE A 406 -20.48 9.08 -5.77
C ILE A 406 -19.88 10.17 -6.65
N LEU A 407 -19.35 9.82 -7.82
CA LEU A 407 -18.67 10.80 -8.68
C LEU A 407 -19.61 11.89 -9.21
N VAL A 408 -20.89 11.55 -9.42
CA VAL A 408 -21.94 12.48 -9.81
C VAL A 408 -22.23 13.53 -8.73
N HIS A 409 -21.95 13.24 -7.45
CA HIS A 409 -22.30 14.11 -6.32
C HIS A 409 -21.11 14.66 -5.51
N CYS A 410 -20.00 13.93 -5.51
CA CYS A 410 -18.76 14.15 -4.77
C CYS A 410 -17.58 14.09 -5.75
N PRO A 411 -17.38 15.13 -6.58
CA PRO A 411 -16.59 15.05 -7.82
C PRO A 411 -15.08 15.13 -7.57
N PHE A 412 -14.54 14.15 -6.86
CA PHE A 412 -13.11 13.94 -6.76
C PHE A 412 -12.78 12.56 -7.34
N ALA A 413 -11.86 12.56 -8.29
CA ALA A 413 -11.19 11.37 -8.73
C ALA A 413 -9.78 11.72 -9.20
N MET A 414 -8.89 10.76 -9.08
CA MET A 414 -7.50 10.91 -9.49
C MET A 414 -7.02 9.60 -10.09
N LEU A 415 -6.18 9.73 -11.12
CA LEU A 415 -5.32 8.66 -11.59
C LEU A 415 -3.94 8.87 -10.97
N ASP A 416 -3.71 8.17 -9.86
CA ASP A 416 -2.48 8.26 -9.08
C ASP A 416 -1.38 7.32 -9.61
N VAL A 417 -0.17 7.84 -9.77
CA VAL A 417 1.01 7.10 -10.25
C VAL A 417 1.44 6.02 -9.28
N GLY A 418 1.48 6.32 -7.97
CA GLY A 418 1.89 5.37 -6.95
C GLY A 418 0.92 4.19 -6.86
N TYR A 419 -0.37 4.49 -6.80
CA TYR A 419 -1.43 3.49 -6.80
C TYR A 419 -1.41 2.63 -8.08
N ALA A 420 -1.23 3.24 -9.26
CA ALA A 420 -1.15 2.51 -10.53
C ALA A 420 0.07 1.58 -10.58
N ALA A 421 1.22 2.02 -10.09
CA ALA A 421 2.44 1.21 -10.05
C ALA A 421 2.33 0.05 -9.06
N ILE A 422 1.78 0.29 -7.87
CA ILE A 422 1.50 -0.75 -6.88
C ILE A 422 0.54 -1.79 -7.46
N LEU A 423 -0.55 -1.35 -8.10
CA LEU A 423 -1.50 -2.27 -8.70
C LEU A 423 -0.89 -3.07 -9.85
N SER A 424 -0.04 -2.45 -10.67
CA SER A 424 0.67 -3.14 -11.76
C SER A 424 1.53 -4.29 -11.22
N LYS A 425 2.39 -3.98 -10.24
CA LYS A 425 3.21 -4.97 -9.54
C LYS A 425 2.35 -6.06 -8.90
N ALA A 426 1.30 -5.67 -8.19
CA ALA A 426 0.41 -6.61 -7.50
C ALA A 426 -0.34 -7.54 -8.46
N ASN A 427 -0.72 -7.08 -9.67
CA ASN A 427 -1.29 -7.97 -10.68
C ASN A 427 -0.26 -8.96 -11.23
N THR A 428 0.99 -8.54 -11.43
CA THR A 428 2.10 -9.43 -11.79
C THR A 428 2.32 -10.50 -10.71
N ASP A 429 2.33 -10.11 -9.45
CA ASP A 429 2.52 -11.05 -8.34
C ASP A 429 1.33 -11.99 -8.17
N LEU A 430 0.11 -11.48 -8.33
CA LEU A 430 -1.09 -12.31 -8.30
C LEU A 430 -1.08 -13.35 -9.42
N LEU A 431 -0.55 -13.00 -10.60
CA LEU A 431 -0.38 -13.95 -11.69
C LEU A 431 0.63 -15.04 -11.31
N GLN A 432 1.76 -14.66 -10.70
CA GLN A 432 2.77 -15.59 -10.23
C GLN A 432 2.23 -16.52 -9.14
N MET A 433 1.47 -16.01 -8.18
CA MET A 433 0.74 -16.82 -7.19
C MET A 433 -0.18 -17.84 -7.88
N ALA A 434 -0.98 -17.40 -8.87
CA ALA A 434 -1.86 -18.30 -9.61
C ALA A 434 -1.09 -19.42 -10.34
N GLN A 435 0.09 -19.09 -10.89
CA GLN A 435 0.95 -20.06 -11.57
C GLN A 435 1.55 -21.09 -10.60
N ILE A 436 2.05 -20.65 -9.43
CA ILE A 436 2.53 -21.53 -8.36
C ILE A 436 1.41 -22.49 -7.93
N LEU A 437 0.24 -21.95 -7.60
CA LEU A 437 -0.91 -22.74 -7.16
C LEU A 437 -1.41 -23.68 -8.25
N ARG A 438 -1.30 -23.33 -9.53
CA ARG A 438 -1.69 -24.20 -10.66
C ARG A 438 -0.74 -25.38 -10.78
N GLY A 439 0.55 -25.19 -10.51
CA GLY A 439 1.53 -26.27 -10.45
C GLY A 439 1.13 -27.34 -9.43
N LEU A 440 0.54 -26.91 -8.31
CA LEU A 440 0.09 -27.75 -7.20
C LEU A 440 -1.33 -28.32 -7.39
N HIS A 441 -2.23 -27.58 -8.05
CA HIS A 441 -3.64 -27.92 -8.25
C HIS A 441 -4.05 -27.98 -9.73
N GLN A 442 -3.35 -28.77 -10.53
CA GLN A 442 -3.43 -28.80 -12.00
C GLN A 442 -4.85 -28.97 -12.58
N GLN A 443 -5.80 -29.52 -11.82
CA GLN A 443 -7.16 -29.80 -12.29
C GLN A 443 -8.18 -28.69 -11.99
N SER A 444 -7.82 -27.67 -11.19
CA SER A 444 -8.77 -26.61 -10.82
C SER A 444 -9.20 -25.77 -12.03
N LYS A 445 -10.49 -25.85 -12.40
CA LYS A 445 -11.09 -25.00 -13.45
C LYS A 445 -11.13 -23.54 -13.00
N ALA A 446 -11.51 -23.27 -11.75
CA ALA A 446 -11.59 -21.92 -11.18
C ALA A 446 -10.24 -21.19 -11.27
N LEU A 447 -9.14 -21.88 -10.94
CA LEU A 447 -7.80 -21.28 -11.00
C LEU A 447 -7.37 -20.95 -12.43
N ARG A 448 -7.78 -21.75 -13.42
CA ARG A 448 -7.53 -21.45 -14.85
C ARG A 448 -8.27 -20.20 -15.30
N THR A 449 -9.55 -20.06 -14.93
CA THR A 449 -10.33 -18.85 -15.23
C THR A 449 -9.71 -17.62 -14.57
N ALA A 450 -9.35 -17.73 -13.28
CA ALA A 450 -8.68 -16.66 -12.54
C ALA A 450 -7.38 -16.23 -13.22
N LEU A 451 -6.55 -17.18 -13.66
CA LEU A 451 -5.29 -16.90 -14.34
C LEU A 451 -5.48 -16.06 -15.61
N THR A 452 -6.41 -16.45 -16.49
CA THR A 452 -6.73 -15.67 -17.70
C THR A 452 -7.18 -14.25 -17.36
N GLN A 453 -8.00 -14.09 -16.32
CA GLN A 453 -8.49 -12.78 -15.91
C GLN A 453 -7.38 -11.90 -15.31
N VAL A 454 -6.48 -12.48 -14.52
CA VAL A 454 -5.33 -11.77 -13.93
C VAL A 454 -4.34 -11.33 -15.01
N GLU A 455 -4.14 -12.12 -16.07
CA GLU A 455 -3.32 -11.71 -17.22
C GLU A 455 -3.89 -10.44 -17.90
N VAL A 456 -5.20 -10.36 -18.07
CA VAL A 456 -5.88 -9.17 -18.61
C VAL A 456 -5.66 -7.96 -17.69
N TRP A 457 -5.84 -8.15 -16.38
CA TRP A 457 -5.65 -7.11 -15.39
C TRP A 457 -4.21 -6.59 -15.34
N GLN A 458 -3.22 -7.48 -15.45
CA GLN A 458 -1.80 -7.12 -15.53
C GLN A 458 -1.52 -6.19 -16.72
N GLN A 459 -1.96 -6.60 -17.93
CA GLN A 459 -1.78 -5.79 -19.14
C GLN A 459 -2.47 -4.43 -19.03
N GLN A 460 -3.67 -4.41 -18.46
CA GLN A 460 -4.45 -3.19 -18.26
C GLN A 460 -3.75 -2.22 -17.28
N SER A 461 -3.28 -2.69 -16.13
CA SER A 461 -2.57 -1.85 -15.16
C SER A 461 -1.24 -1.31 -15.69
N GLN A 462 -0.51 -2.10 -16.47
CA GLN A 462 0.73 -1.67 -17.15
C GLN A 462 0.47 -0.54 -18.16
N ALA A 463 -0.58 -0.69 -18.98
CA ALA A 463 -0.97 0.33 -19.95
C ALA A 463 -1.37 1.64 -19.26
N ILE A 464 -2.07 1.55 -18.13
CA ILE A 464 -2.46 2.72 -17.32
C ILE A 464 -1.22 3.43 -16.77
N LEU A 465 -0.29 2.71 -16.13
CA LEU A 465 0.94 3.29 -15.61
C LEU A 465 1.75 3.96 -16.73
N SER A 466 1.89 3.29 -17.87
CA SER A 466 2.58 3.82 -19.05
C SER A 466 1.93 5.12 -19.57
N SER A 467 0.61 5.24 -19.47
CA SER A 467 -0.12 6.45 -19.91
C SER A 467 0.13 7.68 -19.02
N LEU A 468 0.70 7.50 -17.83
CA LEU A 468 1.06 8.58 -16.91
C LEU A 468 2.42 9.19 -17.21
N TRP A 469 3.23 8.53 -18.05
CA TRP A 469 4.46 9.09 -18.57
C TRP A 469 4.18 10.32 -19.45
N GLN A 470 4.90 11.40 -19.21
CA GLN A 470 4.90 12.57 -20.08
C GLN A 470 6.29 12.83 -20.59
N ASP A 471 6.40 12.93 -21.91
CA ASP A 471 7.65 13.33 -22.55
C ASP A 471 7.83 14.86 -22.45
N GLY A 472 8.99 15.27 -21.96
CA GLY A 472 9.40 16.66 -21.79
C GLY A 472 9.65 17.43 -23.09
N SER A 473 9.46 16.78 -24.26
CA SER A 473 9.60 17.42 -25.57
C SER A 473 8.64 18.61 -25.80
N SER A 474 7.55 18.70 -25.03
CA SER A 474 6.62 19.84 -25.04
C SER A 474 7.09 21.02 -24.18
N ASN A 475 8.25 21.59 -24.54
CA ASN A 475 8.62 23.00 -24.31
C ASN A 475 8.54 23.59 -22.88
N ARG A 476 8.69 22.79 -21.80
CA ARG A 476 9.10 23.22 -20.43
C ARG A 476 9.03 22.15 -19.33
N THR A 477 8.44 20.98 -19.56
CA THR A 477 8.32 19.95 -18.53
C THR A 477 9.48 18.96 -18.57
N THR A 478 9.90 18.45 -17.42
CA THR A 478 10.86 17.34 -17.36
C THR A 478 10.12 16.04 -17.67
N SER A 479 10.75 15.13 -18.42
CA SER A 479 10.14 13.83 -18.70
C SER A 479 9.99 13.03 -17.40
N SER A 480 8.76 12.75 -16.98
CA SER A 480 8.48 12.04 -15.72
C SER A 480 7.09 11.42 -15.76
N PHE A 481 6.78 10.63 -14.74
CA PHE A 481 5.42 10.17 -14.49
C PHE A 481 4.68 11.20 -13.64
N PHE A 482 3.45 11.52 -14.01
CA PHE A 482 2.64 12.47 -13.26
C PHE A 482 1.23 11.93 -13.05
N SER A 483 0.77 11.97 -11.81
CA SER A 483 -0.64 11.74 -11.50
C SER A 483 -1.55 12.74 -12.24
N LYS A 484 -2.79 12.34 -12.52
CA LYS A 484 -3.79 13.16 -13.22
C LYS A 484 -5.01 13.35 -12.32
N SER A 485 -5.43 14.59 -12.13
CA SER A 485 -6.71 14.92 -11.50
C SER A 485 -7.81 14.86 -12.56
N ILE A 486 -8.96 14.28 -12.20
CA ILE A 486 -10.15 14.27 -13.06
C ILE A 486 -10.99 15.50 -12.72
N LEU A 487 -11.30 16.30 -13.74
CA LEU A 487 -12.10 17.50 -13.62
C LEU A 487 -13.51 17.21 -14.15
N PHE A 488 -14.47 17.17 -13.24
CA PHE A 488 -15.87 16.97 -13.59
C PHE A 488 -16.57 18.32 -13.77
N PRO A 489 -17.10 18.64 -14.96
CA PRO A 489 -17.85 19.87 -15.16
C PRO A 489 -19.21 19.80 -14.44
N PRO A 490 -19.73 20.95 -13.96
CA PRO A 490 -21.05 21.01 -13.35
C PRO A 490 -22.14 20.50 -14.30
N GLY A 491 -23.00 19.62 -13.80
CA GLY A 491 -24.21 19.14 -14.45
C GLY A 491 -25.48 19.87 -13.98
N PRO A 492 -26.65 19.47 -14.48
CA PRO A 492 -27.94 19.98 -13.97
C PRO A 492 -28.16 19.59 -12.51
N ASN A 493 -29.03 20.29 -11.78
CA ASN A 493 -29.45 19.91 -10.42
C ASN A 493 -28.32 19.66 -9.40
N ARG A 494 -27.22 20.44 -9.47
CA ARG A 494 -26.05 20.32 -8.58
C ARG A 494 -25.31 18.99 -8.68
N THR A 495 -25.46 18.27 -9.79
CA THR A 495 -24.68 17.08 -10.11
C THR A 495 -23.43 17.44 -10.92
N PHE A 496 -22.64 16.44 -11.26
CA PHE A 496 -21.46 16.55 -12.13
C PHE A 496 -21.58 15.61 -13.33
N SER A 497 -21.11 16.05 -14.49
CA SER A 497 -21.20 15.28 -15.74
C SER A 497 -19.99 14.37 -15.89
N LEU A 498 -20.20 13.05 -15.80
CA LEU A 498 -19.16 12.05 -16.02
C LEU A 498 -18.69 12.01 -17.48
N GLY A 499 -19.65 12.04 -18.43
CA GLY A 499 -19.41 11.97 -19.87
C GLY A 499 -18.57 13.10 -20.47
N ASN A 500 -18.43 14.22 -19.75
CA ASN A 500 -17.65 15.39 -20.17
C ASN A 500 -16.45 15.64 -19.25
N ALA A 501 -16.10 14.68 -18.39
CA ALA A 501 -14.97 14.83 -17.49
C ALA A 501 -13.66 14.90 -18.29
N THR A 502 -12.74 15.75 -17.83
CA THR A 502 -11.43 15.94 -18.46
C THR A 502 -10.32 15.55 -17.51
N THR A 503 -9.13 15.27 -18.03
CA THR A 503 -7.95 14.98 -17.21
C THR A 503 -7.01 16.18 -17.19
N ARG A 504 -6.40 16.45 -16.04
CA ARG A 504 -5.34 17.45 -15.88
C ARG A 504 -4.16 16.81 -15.16
N SER A 505 -2.99 16.85 -15.79
CA SER A 505 -1.77 16.40 -15.12
C SER A 505 -1.38 17.33 -13.97
N LEU A 506 -0.93 16.72 -12.88
CA LEU A 506 -0.36 17.37 -11.71
C LEU A 506 1.17 17.32 -11.82
N ALA A 507 1.72 18.15 -12.72
CA ALA A 507 3.15 18.19 -13.03
C ALA A 507 3.98 18.87 -11.92
N LEU A 508 4.04 18.24 -10.75
CA LEU A 508 4.79 18.69 -9.58
C LEU A 508 5.99 17.78 -9.33
N PRO A 509 7.13 18.31 -8.83
CA PRO A 509 8.31 17.51 -8.51
C PRO A 509 8.12 16.80 -7.17
N ILE A 510 7.22 15.82 -7.08
CA ILE A 510 7.05 15.01 -5.88
C ILE A 510 7.74 13.65 -6.04
N ALA A 511 8.31 13.12 -4.96
CA ALA A 511 9.06 11.86 -5.01
C ALA A 511 8.19 10.67 -5.42
N TYR A 512 6.88 10.76 -5.19
CA TYR A 512 5.90 9.75 -5.60
C TYR A 512 5.88 9.49 -7.10
N ASN A 513 6.36 10.41 -7.93
CA ASN A 513 6.53 10.18 -9.38
C ASN A 513 7.49 9.02 -9.67
N PHE A 514 8.45 8.73 -8.78
CA PHE A 514 9.38 7.62 -8.91
C PHE A 514 8.78 6.27 -8.48
N LEU A 515 7.61 6.25 -7.83
CA LEU A 515 6.93 4.99 -7.52
C LEU A 515 6.54 4.22 -8.78
N ALA A 516 6.54 4.82 -9.97
CA ALA A 516 6.43 4.10 -11.23
C ALA A 516 7.48 2.97 -11.38
N MET A 517 8.65 3.11 -10.74
CA MET A 517 9.69 2.07 -10.70
C MET A 517 9.36 0.91 -9.77
N TRP A 518 8.33 1.01 -8.95
CA TRP A 518 7.89 -0.11 -8.10
C TRP A 518 7.35 -1.28 -8.93
N ASP A 519 6.91 -1.02 -10.16
CA ASP A 519 6.50 -2.06 -11.09
C ASP A 519 7.70 -2.93 -11.53
N ASP A 520 7.46 -4.19 -11.88
CA ASP A 520 8.53 -5.12 -12.31
C ASP A 520 8.70 -5.19 -13.83
N ASN A 521 7.88 -4.45 -14.58
CA ASN A 521 7.88 -4.52 -16.02
C ASN A 521 8.96 -3.62 -16.61
N ASP A 522 9.67 -4.13 -17.62
CA ASP A 522 10.74 -3.40 -18.30
C ASP A 522 10.30 -1.98 -18.66
N LEU A 523 10.79 -1.00 -17.89
CA LEU A 523 10.61 0.40 -18.23
C LEU A 523 11.52 0.70 -19.43
N PRO A 524 11.01 1.38 -20.48
CA PRO A 524 11.86 1.87 -21.55
C PRO A 524 13.10 2.58 -21.00
N GLN A 525 14.29 2.25 -21.51
CA GLN A 525 15.57 2.80 -21.01
C GLN A 525 15.54 4.33 -20.86
N LEU A 526 14.87 5.03 -21.80
CA LEU A 526 14.70 6.48 -21.75
C LEU A 526 14.01 6.97 -20.46
N GLN A 527 13.00 6.23 -19.97
CA GLN A 527 12.27 6.56 -18.75
C GLN A 527 13.16 6.35 -17.52
N MET A 528 13.91 5.23 -17.50
CA MET A 528 14.89 4.95 -16.45
C MET A 528 16.01 5.99 -16.42
N ASP A 529 16.57 6.35 -17.58
CA ASP A 529 17.60 7.38 -17.68
C ASP A 529 17.08 8.73 -17.18
N ALA A 530 15.87 9.14 -17.60
CA ALA A 530 15.28 10.39 -17.16
C ALA A 530 15.06 10.44 -15.64
N ALA A 531 14.57 9.35 -15.06
CA ALA A 531 14.26 9.29 -13.64
C ALA A 531 15.51 9.15 -12.76
N THR A 532 16.50 8.34 -13.17
CA THR A 532 17.81 8.26 -12.50
C THR A 532 18.56 9.58 -12.58
N ASN A 533 18.50 10.30 -13.71
CA ASN A 533 19.05 11.64 -13.83
C ASN A 533 18.41 12.62 -12.84
N GLN A 534 17.08 12.60 -12.66
CA GLN A 534 16.39 13.46 -11.67
C GLN A 534 16.82 13.16 -10.22
N LEU A 535 17.03 11.87 -9.89
CA LEU A 535 17.51 11.45 -8.58
C LEU A 535 18.97 11.83 -8.32
N LEU A 536 19.81 11.86 -9.35
CA LEU A 536 21.24 12.18 -9.24
C LEU A 536 21.55 13.68 -9.37
N GLN A 537 20.70 14.44 -10.07
CA GLN A 537 20.83 15.88 -10.19
C GLN A 537 20.81 16.53 -8.80
N ARG A 538 21.70 17.51 -8.60
CA ARG A 538 21.78 18.34 -7.38
C ARG A 538 21.13 19.70 -7.51
N GLU A 539 20.75 20.07 -8.74
CA GLU A 539 20.12 21.33 -9.09
C GLU A 539 19.01 21.07 -10.11
N GLY A 540 17.99 21.93 -10.11
CA GLY A 540 16.85 21.83 -11.02
C GLY A 540 15.51 21.85 -10.30
N GLU A 541 14.42 21.89 -11.07
CA GLU A 541 13.05 21.83 -10.57
C GLU A 541 12.63 20.40 -10.19
N PHE A 542 13.21 19.39 -10.85
CA PHE A 542 12.96 17.96 -10.60
C PHE A 542 14.17 17.25 -9.99
N SER A 543 14.99 18.00 -9.25
CA SER A 543 16.15 17.46 -8.56
C SER A 543 15.79 17.16 -7.10
N PHE A 544 16.15 15.95 -6.66
CA PHE A 544 15.78 15.41 -5.34
C PHE A 544 16.98 15.17 -4.42
N ASN A 545 18.19 15.51 -4.87
CA ASN A 545 19.45 15.31 -4.16
C ASN A 545 20.12 16.66 -3.87
N CYS A 546 19.42 17.54 -3.16
CA CYS A 546 19.85 18.93 -2.97
C CYS A 546 20.83 19.13 -1.81
N ASP A 547 20.90 18.18 -0.88
CA ASP A 547 21.69 18.25 0.34
C ASP A 547 22.12 16.83 0.74
N GLY A 548 22.54 16.63 2.00
CA GLY A 548 23.03 15.36 2.49
C GLY A 548 22.11 14.17 2.22
N PHE A 549 20.81 14.28 2.53
CA PHE A 549 19.88 13.16 2.43
C PHE A 549 19.07 13.25 1.12
N PRO A 550 19.24 12.32 0.17
CA PRO A 550 18.52 12.32 -1.09
C PRO A 550 17.05 11.89 -0.93
N LEU A 551 16.26 12.18 -1.96
CA LEU A 551 14.85 11.82 -2.12
C LEU A 551 13.91 12.51 -1.12
N TRP A 552 13.75 13.82 -1.29
CA TRP A 552 12.78 14.61 -0.54
C TRP A 552 11.37 14.35 -1.06
N SER A 553 10.36 14.39 -0.19
CA SER A 553 8.95 14.23 -0.59
C SER A 553 8.56 15.19 -1.72
N VAL A 554 9.11 16.39 -1.69
CA VAL A 554 9.04 17.40 -2.76
C VAL A 554 10.46 17.82 -3.14
N GLY A 555 10.80 17.58 -4.40
CA GLY A 555 12.05 17.98 -5.02
C GLY A 555 12.04 19.45 -5.44
N GLY A 556 13.03 19.80 -6.26
CA GLY A 556 13.24 21.16 -6.73
C GLY A 556 14.24 21.93 -5.90
N CYS A 557 15.50 21.50 -5.92
CA CYS A 557 16.60 22.18 -5.25
C CYS A 557 16.66 23.69 -5.58
N ASN A 558 16.25 24.07 -6.80
CA ASN A 558 16.19 25.47 -7.23
C ASN A 558 14.85 26.17 -6.88
N MET A 559 13.79 25.43 -6.56
CA MET A 559 12.49 25.98 -6.15
C MET A 559 12.54 26.66 -4.76
N TYR A 560 13.62 26.45 -4.01
CA TYR A 560 14.00 27.22 -2.81
C TYR A 560 14.41 28.67 -3.11
N SER A 561 14.02 29.23 -4.27
CA SER A 561 14.22 30.64 -4.60
C SER A 561 12.92 31.46 -4.70
N SER A 562 11.72 30.88 -4.88
CA SER A 562 10.50 31.71 -4.96
C SER A 562 9.17 31.09 -4.47
N ARG A 563 8.64 30.01 -5.07
CA ARG A 563 7.28 29.51 -4.74
C ARG A 563 7.24 28.49 -3.60
N ALA A 564 8.07 27.45 -3.64
CA ALA A 564 8.17 26.47 -2.55
C ALA A 564 8.63 27.15 -1.25
N ASN A 565 9.63 28.03 -1.36
CA ASN A 565 10.05 28.92 -0.27
C ASN A 565 8.90 29.77 0.30
N ALA A 566 7.96 30.23 -0.53
CA ALA A 566 6.84 31.03 -0.05
C ALA A 566 5.83 30.17 0.74
N LEU A 567 5.61 28.92 0.32
CA LEU A 567 4.77 27.96 1.04
C LEU A 567 5.45 27.50 2.34
N GLU A 568 6.74 27.16 2.29
CA GLU A 568 7.52 26.75 3.47
C GLU A 568 7.66 27.91 4.46
N LYS A 569 7.90 29.15 4.00
CA LYS A 569 7.93 30.33 4.88
C LYS A 569 6.57 30.66 5.50
N ARG A 570 5.47 30.23 4.90
CA ARG A 570 4.14 30.33 5.49
C ARG A 570 3.85 29.21 6.50
N GLY A 571 4.73 28.20 6.57
CA GLY A 571 4.50 27.00 7.35
C GLY A 571 3.47 26.06 6.72
N ASP A 572 3.09 26.28 5.46
CA ASP A 572 2.05 25.52 4.77
C ASP A 572 2.55 24.13 4.33
N PHE A 573 3.87 23.95 4.21
CA PHE A 573 4.51 22.72 3.78
C PHE A 573 5.96 22.62 4.25
N SER A 574 6.43 21.42 4.57
CA SER A 574 7.84 21.12 4.87
C SER A 574 8.30 19.91 4.08
N SER A 575 9.31 20.08 3.23
CA SER A 575 9.97 18.95 2.56
C SER A 575 10.53 18.00 3.61
N SER A 576 10.25 16.71 3.48
CA SER A 576 10.67 15.71 4.45
C SER A 576 11.16 14.45 3.72
N VAL A 577 11.98 13.66 4.38
CA VAL A 577 12.40 12.33 3.89
C VAL A 577 11.55 11.29 4.59
N TYR A 578 10.89 10.44 3.81
CA TYR A 578 10.03 9.36 4.29
C TYR A 578 10.74 8.02 4.07
N PRO A 579 11.21 7.32 5.13
CA PRO A 579 11.94 6.07 4.96
C PRO A 579 11.18 4.99 4.19
N PHE A 580 9.86 4.92 4.36
CA PHE A 580 9.03 3.98 3.62
C PHE A 580 8.99 4.25 2.11
N LEU A 581 8.88 5.53 1.71
CA LEU A 581 8.94 5.93 0.31
C LEU A 581 10.33 5.62 -0.29
N ASN A 582 11.39 5.90 0.46
CA ASN A 582 12.76 5.59 0.06
C ASN A 582 12.97 4.08 -0.11
N HIS A 583 12.46 3.26 0.82
CA HIS A 583 12.46 1.80 0.68
C HIS A 583 11.80 1.38 -0.64
N MET A 584 10.56 1.81 -0.88
CA MET A 584 9.84 1.44 -2.09
C MET A 584 10.58 1.83 -3.37
N ILE A 585 11.05 3.07 -3.48
CA ILE A 585 11.77 3.54 -4.67
C ILE A 585 13.11 2.81 -4.83
N SER A 586 13.82 2.55 -3.74
CA SER A 586 15.10 1.83 -3.79
C SER A 586 14.95 0.37 -4.24
N SER A 587 13.90 -0.32 -3.79
CA SER A 587 13.58 -1.69 -4.22
C SER A 587 13.13 -1.70 -5.68
N GLY A 588 12.35 -0.71 -6.11
CA GLY A 588 12.01 -0.50 -7.52
C GLY A 588 13.23 -0.31 -8.41
N LEU A 589 14.10 0.65 -8.08
CA LEU A 589 15.36 0.89 -8.79
C LEU A 589 16.24 -0.36 -8.90
N SER A 590 16.31 -1.14 -7.82
CA SER A 590 17.13 -2.35 -7.80
C SER A 590 16.61 -3.41 -8.77
N ARG A 591 15.27 -3.57 -8.87
CA ARG A 591 14.62 -4.48 -9.82
C ARG A 591 14.80 -4.05 -11.28
N HIS A 592 14.89 -2.74 -11.54
CA HIS A 592 15.23 -2.19 -12.86
C HIS A 592 16.74 -2.11 -13.14
N GLY A 593 17.58 -2.81 -12.36
CA GLY A 593 19.03 -2.87 -12.58
C GLY A 593 19.80 -1.60 -12.20
N ALA A 594 19.15 -0.58 -11.66
CA ALA A 594 19.77 0.64 -11.14
C ALA A 594 20.31 0.45 -9.70
N LEU A 595 20.99 -0.68 -9.47
CA LEU A 595 21.45 -1.16 -8.16
C LEU A 595 22.24 -0.11 -7.37
N GLY A 596 23.11 0.64 -8.05
CA GLY A 596 23.93 1.67 -7.40
C GLY A 596 23.10 2.81 -6.77
N ILE A 597 22.04 3.25 -7.45
CA ILE A 597 21.17 4.32 -6.94
C ILE A 597 20.23 3.77 -5.86
N GLY A 598 19.67 2.57 -6.06
CA GLY A 598 18.89 1.89 -5.03
C GLY A 598 19.68 1.73 -3.72
N HIS A 599 20.90 1.19 -3.80
CA HIS A 599 21.79 1.03 -2.65
C HIS A 599 22.16 2.37 -2.00
N PHE A 600 22.39 3.43 -2.81
CA PHE A 600 22.64 4.77 -2.30
C PHE A 600 21.45 5.31 -1.48
N LEU A 601 20.22 5.16 -1.95
CA LEU A 601 19.02 5.56 -1.21
C LEU A 601 18.87 4.77 0.10
N VAL A 602 19.08 3.45 0.08
CA VAL A 602 19.05 2.62 1.29
C VAL A 602 20.09 3.11 2.29
N THR A 603 21.35 3.22 1.87
CA THR A 603 22.47 3.57 2.74
C THR A 603 22.28 4.95 3.38
N THR A 604 21.86 5.94 2.58
CA THR A 604 21.65 7.31 3.08
C THR A 604 20.44 7.41 4.00
N THR A 605 19.38 6.64 3.74
CA THR A 605 18.19 6.56 4.62
C THR A 605 18.53 5.93 5.96
N LEU A 606 19.23 4.78 5.97
CA LEU A 606 19.68 4.14 7.21
C LEU A 606 20.65 5.03 7.99
N SER A 607 21.54 5.74 7.28
CA SER A 607 22.47 6.69 7.90
C SER A 607 21.74 7.85 8.59
N MET A 608 20.71 8.39 7.95
CA MET A 608 19.86 9.44 8.51
C MET A 608 19.19 9.00 9.83
N ILE A 609 18.63 7.79 9.84
CA ILE A 609 17.91 7.23 11.00
C ILE A 609 18.86 6.99 12.17
N CYS A 610 20.08 6.56 11.89
CA CYS A 610 21.16 6.47 12.87
C CYS A 610 21.72 7.83 13.31
N SER A 611 21.10 8.96 12.93
CA SER A 611 21.54 10.32 13.25
C SER A 611 22.97 10.64 12.78
N PHE A 612 23.46 9.95 11.75
CA PHE A 612 24.70 10.36 11.09
C PHE A 612 24.41 11.66 10.36
N ARG A 613 24.91 12.79 10.88
CA ARG A 613 25.00 14.00 10.06
C ARG A 613 25.77 13.63 8.81
N ASN A 614 25.24 14.02 7.66
CA ASN A 614 25.82 13.75 6.35
C ASN A 614 27.09 14.57 6.12
N ILE A 615 28.08 14.40 6.99
CA ILE A 615 29.38 15.04 6.92
C ILE A 615 30.23 14.09 6.08
N MET A 616 30.03 14.14 4.75
CA MET A 616 30.89 13.43 3.80
C MET A 616 32.39 13.76 3.95
N GLU A 617 32.76 14.76 4.76
CA GLU A 617 34.14 15.24 4.93
C GLU A 617 34.81 14.94 6.28
N GLN A 618 34.14 14.31 7.25
CA GLN A 618 34.79 13.96 8.52
C GLN A 618 34.61 12.47 8.79
N ALA A 619 35.73 11.75 8.75
CA ALA A 619 35.88 10.37 9.23
C ALA A 619 35.66 10.30 10.75
N PHE A 620 34.44 10.62 11.19
CA PHE A 620 33.99 10.34 12.54
C PHE A 620 33.76 8.84 12.67
N ASP A 621 34.13 8.34 13.84
CA ASP A 621 34.08 6.96 14.25
C ASP A 621 32.65 6.43 14.20
N LEU A 622 32.22 5.97 13.02
CA LEU A 622 30.87 5.51 12.74
C LEU A 622 30.44 4.45 13.77
N GLU A 623 31.39 3.63 14.27
CA GLU A 623 31.17 2.50 15.18
C GLU A 623 30.33 2.85 16.42
N SER A 624 30.41 4.07 16.96
CA SER A 624 29.86 4.34 18.30
C SER A 624 28.44 4.93 18.34
N THR A 625 27.96 5.61 17.30
CA THR A 625 26.75 6.47 17.42
C THR A 625 25.44 5.69 17.34
N CYS A 626 25.27 4.74 16.41
CA CYS A 626 24.01 4.00 16.31
C CYS A 626 23.85 2.94 17.44
N LEU A 627 24.97 2.52 18.05
CA LEU A 627 24.99 1.60 19.19
C LEU A 627 24.64 2.26 20.53
N THR A 628 24.84 3.57 20.66
CA THR A 628 24.71 4.29 21.95
C THR A 628 23.54 5.28 22.00
N GLN A 629 22.98 5.65 20.84
CA GLN A 629 21.84 6.56 20.76
C GLN A 629 20.52 5.79 20.65
N ASN A 630 19.48 6.31 21.30
CA ASN A 630 18.11 5.84 21.09
C ASN A 630 17.70 6.18 19.66
N VAL A 631 17.72 5.19 18.77
CA VAL A 631 17.24 5.37 17.40
C VAL A 631 15.74 5.64 17.46
N THR A 632 15.32 6.77 16.91
CA THR A 632 13.90 7.03 16.67
C THR A 632 13.52 6.39 15.35
N PHE A 633 12.37 5.74 15.26
CA PHE A 633 11.80 5.27 13.99
C PHE A 633 10.74 6.27 13.55
N ALA A 634 11.13 7.52 13.35
CA ALA A 634 10.18 8.58 13.03
C ALA A 634 9.58 8.40 11.64
N ARG A 635 8.29 8.71 11.48
CA ARG A 635 7.57 8.57 10.20
C ARG A 635 8.19 9.41 9.09
N ALA A 636 8.75 10.56 9.45
CA ALA A 636 9.47 11.43 8.53
C ALA A 636 10.62 12.17 9.24
N TYR A 637 11.61 12.55 8.44
CA TYR A 637 12.80 13.27 8.88
C TYR A 637 12.97 14.56 8.10
N HIS A 638 13.46 15.58 8.77
CA HIS A 638 13.72 16.87 8.16
C HIS A 638 14.89 16.74 7.18
N HIS A 639 14.62 17.04 5.91
CA HIS A 639 15.52 16.75 4.78
C HIS A 639 16.96 17.28 4.91
N ARG A 640 17.18 18.41 5.59
CA ARG A 640 18.55 18.98 5.81
C ARG A 640 19.24 18.48 7.08
N THR A 641 18.50 18.39 8.17
CA THR A 641 19.08 18.15 9.50
C THR A 641 19.13 16.67 9.84
N GLY A 642 18.34 15.84 9.15
CA GLY A 642 18.15 14.42 9.46
C GLY A 642 17.44 14.19 10.80
N LEU A 643 16.86 15.23 11.41
CA LEU A 643 16.13 15.11 12.68
C LEU A 643 14.69 14.67 12.42
N PRO A 644 14.09 13.85 13.30
CA PRO A 644 12.65 13.56 13.28
C PRO A 644 11.80 14.83 13.17
N VAL A 645 10.79 14.84 12.31
CA VAL A 645 9.88 16.00 12.14
C VAL A 645 8.76 15.99 13.18
N SER A 646 8.28 14.80 13.57
CA SER A 646 7.16 14.70 14.51
C SER A 646 7.60 14.94 15.97
N LEU A 647 6.70 15.57 16.72
CA LEU A 647 6.77 15.68 18.18
C LEU A 647 5.87 14.66 18.90
N SER A 648 4.95 14.00 18.17
CA SER A 648 4.06 12.98 18.72
C SER A 648 4.81 11.66 18.90
N GLU A 649 4.48 10.90 19.96
CA GLU A 649 5.10 9.58 20.20
C GLU A 649 4.88 8.66 18.99
N CYS A 650 3.66 8.63 18.43
CA CYS A 650 3.33 7.89 17.21
C CYS A 650 4.22 8.28 16.03
N GLY A 651 4.52 9.57 15.92
CA GLY A 651 5.33 10.09 14.85
C GLY A 651 6.82 9.81 15.02
N ILE A 652 7.32 9.52 16.23
CA ILE A 652 8.74 9.16 16.49
C ILE A 652 8.99 7.65 16.66
N THR A 653 7.93 6.85 16.91
CA THR A 653 7.98 5.38 17.01
C THR A 653 7.04 4.73 15.98
N SER A 654 7.20 5.09 14.71
CA SER A 654 6.38 4.57 13.62
C SER A 654 6.73 3.13 13.28
N THR A 655 5.74 2.25 13.37
CA THR A 655 5.83 0.86 12.90
C THR A 655 6.17 0.78 11.41
N GLU A 656 5.64 1.70 10.60
CA GLU A 656 5.91 1.77 9.16
C GLU A 656 7.39 1.99 8.89
N THR A 657 8.01 2.91 9.64
CA THR A 657 9.44 3.20 9.50
C THR A 657 10.30 2.07 10.03
N ALA A 658 9.95 1.45 11.16
CA ALA A 658 10.69 0.29 11.66
C ALA A 658 10.63 -0.89 10.67
N ALA A 659 9.46 -1.15 10.08
CA ALA A 659 9.30 -2.17 9.05
C ALA A 659 10.13 -1.85 7.80
N ALA A 660 10.07 -0.62 7.29
CA ALA A 660 10.87 -0.18 6.15
C ALA A 660 12.37 -0.31 6.40
N VAL A 661 12.85 0.07 7.59
CA VAL A 661 14.25 -0.09 8.01
C VAL A 661 14.65 -1.56 8.04
N TYR A 662 13.83 -2.41 8.66
CA TYR A 662 14.09 -3.85 8.71
C TYR A 662 14.16 -4.45 7.30
N ASN A 663 13.21 -4.11 6.44
CA ASN A 663 13.14 -4.58 5.06
C ASN A 663 14.31 -4.08 4.20
N MET A 664 14.88 -2.91 4.49
CA MET A 664 16.08 -2.38 3.84
C MET A 664 17.38 -3.06 4.30
N MET A 665 17.45 -3.54 5.54
CA MET A 665 18.64 -4.17 6.10
C MET A 665 18.75 -5.65 5.76
N ILE A 666 17.61 -6.34 5.68
CA ILE A 666 17.56 -7.77 5.40
C ILE A 666 17.25 -7.96 3.91
N PRO A 667 18.21 -8.46 3.11
CA PRO A 667 17.97 -8.72 1.69
C PRO A 667 16.88 -9.77 1.52
N ASP A 668 16.10 -9.66 0.46
CA ASP A 668 15.11 -10.69 0.10
C ASP A 668 15.83 -12.01 -0.18
N LYS A 669 15.22 -13.14 0.20
CA LYS A 669 15.66 -14.45 -0.26
C LYS A 669 15.55 -14.49 -1.79
N PRO A 670 16.51 -15.11 -2.49
CA PRO A 670 16.41 -15.26 -3.94
C PRO A 670 15.11 -16.00 -4.28
N TYR A 671 14.34 -15.44 -5.21
CA TYR A 671 13.08 -16.00 -5.71
C TYR A 671 13.32 -17.31 -6.46
N ASP A 672 13.45 -18.42 -5.73
CA ASP A 672 13.49 -19.76 -6.29
C ASP A 672 12.35 -20.58 -5.67
N TYR A 673 11.26 -20.73 -6.42
CA TYR A 673 10.30 -21.79 -6.16
C TYR A 673 10.68 -22.96 -7.06
N SER A 674 11.50 -23.86 -6.55
CA SER A 674 11.65 -25.18 -7.14
C SER A 674 10.51 -26.03 -6.58
N PRO A 675 9.49 -26.42 -7.37
CA PRO A 675 8.51 -27.37 -6.89
C PRO A 675 9.28 -28.61 -6.46
N GLU A 676 9.31 -28.92 -5.16
CA GLU A 676 9.87 -30.18 -4.72
C GLU A 676 9.17 -31.28 -5.52
N PRO A 677 9.91 -32.22 -6.15
CA PRO A 677 9.27 -33.32 -6.84
C PRO A 677 8.34 -33.98 -5.84
N PRO A 678 7.04 -34.20 -6.18
CA PRO A 678 6.07 -34.69 -5.22
C PRO A 678 6.67 -35.91 -4.55
N ILE A 679 6.84 -35.83 -3.22
CA ILE A 679 7.33 -36.95 -2.43
C ILE A 679 6.29 -38.06 -2.65
N ARG A 680 6.61 -39.00 -3.53
CA ARG A 680 5.80 -40.18 -3.78
C ARG A 680 5.83 -40.99 -2.50
N ASN A 681 4.82 -40.82 -1.65
CA ASN A 681 4.51 -41.77 -0.59
C ASN A 681 3.94 -43.06 -1.17
#